data_AF-A0A934QTN7-F1
#
_entry.id   AF-A0A934QTN7-F1
#
_cell.length_a   1.000
_cell.length_b   1.000
_cell.length_c   1.000
_cell.angle_alpha   90.00
_cell.angle_beta   90.00
_cell.angle_gamma   90.00
#
_symmetry.space_group_name_H-M   'P 1'
#
loop_
_entity.id
_entity.type
_entity.pdbx_description
1 polymer ?
#
loop_
_entity_poly.entity_id
_entity_poly.type
_entity_poly.pdbx_seq_one_letter_code
_entity_poly.pdbx_strand_id
1 'polypeptide(L)'
;MLALVLPTLTVPAQAGTPSAHRDPGYVEHGATAAAAGTAHSPVAAHGVNHRGGDREGYPRRTELRVFPTDAGDKAVKLGLLPYHDLAPALNDLQARSDRVSAEVIGQSTLGRDLYLVTVTAPETPEQARQQDRWRERIENDPAAAAKDSRLARDYKAPVWINANIHGDEWEGTDGAMRVIEDLATTTDPAEVRLLDSTRVYFTVTNNPDGRVAGTRANAAGFDVNRDHITSTQPESKAVRDVVIGTQPLVMLDEHGYTGTTLIEPGTPPHGQNYEYDLYLKHAYENALGMEKAIAELGHPETARADIPFRDFPPGEWDDWPPIFTPMYAIYHGAVGHTVEVPLRVNRTEYDTLPVEELRRRSAINTDVAAATISAGIAYAEDNRRELIADQIEVFRRGWEGESQREIPDGYVPGFGEEDRYSAEFPRAYVIPAGTAQRSAPAAARLVDHLVANDVRVTRAKHAFRLSGRNHAAGSYVVDMRQPKRGLANVILADGKDISADVPRMYDISGWSHGLLWGATVDASRSQAPKVRTTPVPAASPTGSVDAPRGKDLALRVVDGKDVQAVNFLAGQDIALHRRDDGTVLVPASARRQVETAAERFGVRFTRAGPGERGTPLPAPVVAASASADELFVLRELGFDVRPVSTQALEDGFDLTEVGTLFVSAGLSYTGLSDAARGRLDDFLADGGVVTRGAAGATFNEEAGLLPVTTVAGRSDANGVVAVSGVQGVLGGAAPEHSFVYSPLWFTELGEGVVAEQRYGEGNPLVAGHWLPGDDGNGPAQAAGEASVVSGVAGARTVLFGTEPLFRGHPKGLYGHVAQALYWTAAG
;
A
#
# COMPACT_ATOMS: atom_id res chain seq x y z
N MET A 1 8.33 70.42 -7.48
CA MET A 1 8.86 70.49 -6.11
C MET A 1 7.67 70.51 -5.16
N LEU A 2 7.26 69.35 -4.66
CA LEU A 2 6.71 69.10 -3.31
C LEU A 2 6.27 67.62 -3.28
N ALA A 3 6.87 66.89 -2.34
CA ALA A 3 6.62 65.50 -2.07
C ALA A 3 5.29 65.33 -1.31
N LEU A 4 4.55 64.26 -1.58
CA LEU A 4 3.54 63.75 -0.66
C LEU A 4 3.92 62.32 -0.27
N VAL A 5 4.22 62.20 1.03
CA VAL A 5 4.48 60.96 1.77
C VAL A 5 3.12 60.39 2.19
N LEU A 6 2.90 59.10 1.94
CA LEU A 6 1.83 58.32 2.57
C LEU A 6 2.48 57.14 3.31
N PRO A 7 2.06 56.85 4.56
CA PRO A 7 2.67 55.81 5.38
C PRO A 7 2.16 54.43 4.98
N THR A 8 3.09 53.48 4.92
CA THR A 8 2.84 52.04 4.86
C THR A 8 2.31 51.56 6.21
N LEU A 9 1.09 51.04 6.23
CA LEU A 9 0.59 50.20 7.32
C LEU A 9 1.09 48.79 7.08
N THR A 10 2.08 48.37 7.88
CA THR A 10 2.49 46.98 8.02
C THR A 10 1.40 46.20 8.75
N VAL A 11 0.72 45.30 8.03
CA VAL A 11 -0.08 44.24 8.64
C VAL A 11 0.90 43.12 9.01
N PRO A 12 0.94 42.64 10.26
CA PRO A 12 1.81 41.52 10.61
C PRO A 12 1.35 40.27 9.86
N ALA A 13 2.31 39.57 9.26
CA ALA A 13 2.09 38.25 8.67
C ALA A 13 1.53 37.32 9.75
N GLN A 14 0.26 36.95 9.63
CA GLN A 14 -0.27 35.80 10.33
C GLN A 14 0.38 34.57 9.69
N ALA A 15 1.21 33.87 10.46
CA ALA A 15 1.58 32.50 10.15
C ALA A 15 0.27 31.72 9.90
N GLY A 16 0.13 31.14 8.71
CA GLY A 16 -1.01 30.30 8.37
C GLY A 16 -1.09 29.15 9.37
N THR A 17 -2.23 29.04 10.05
CA THR A 17 -2.59 27.81 10.77
C THR A 17 -2.58 26.64 9.78
N PRO A 18 -1.95 25.49 10.12
CA PRO A 18 -2.08 24.29 9.31
C PRO A 18 -3.55 23.92 9.16
N SER A 19 -3.99 23.54 7.94
CA SER A 19 -5.31 22.97 7.72
C SER A 19 -5.49 21.76 8.64
N ALA A 20 -6.58 21.73 9.42
CA ALA A 20 -6.91 20.67 10.37
C ALA A 20 -7.28 19.34 9.68
N HIS A 21 -7.34 19.32 8.35
CA HIS A 21 -7.70 18.17 7.52
C HIS A 21 -6.48 17.40 6.98
N ARG A 22 -5.25 17.90 7.18
CA ARG A 22 -4.05 17.12 6.92
C ARG A 22 -3.93 16.04 7.98
N ASP A 23 -3.87 14.78 7.55
CA ASP A 23 -3.20 13.74 8.33
C ASP A 23 -1.78 14.28 8.56
N PRO A 24 -1.35 14.56 9.80
CA PRO A 24 -0.02 15.10 10.04
C PRO A 24 0.96 14.06 9.51
N GLY A 25 1.51 14.32 8.32
CA GLY A 25 2.14 13.32 7.48
C GLY A 25 3.06 12.45 8.30
N TYR A 26 2.75 11.15 8.37
CA TYR A 26 3.51 10.12 9.09
C TYR A 26 4.36 10.71 10.24
N VAL A 27 3.74 11.43 11.19
CA VAL A 27 4.50 11.94 12.33
C VAL A 27 5.01 10.71 13.06
N GLU A 28 6.33 10.56 13.08
CA GLU A 28 7.08 9.55 13.81
C GLU A 28 6.70 9.62 15.30
N HIS A 29 5.59 8.99 15.66
CA HIS A 29 5.23 8.80 17.05
C HIS A 29 6.07 7.64 17.58
N GLY A 30 7.00 7.98 18.47
CA GLY A 30 7.89 7.07 19.19
C GLY A 30 7.17 6.10 20.13
N ALA A 31 6.32 5.25 19.58
CA ALA A 31 5.88 4.03 20.22
C ALA A 31 6.69 2.88 19.62
N THR A 32 7.73 2.46 20.32
CA THR A 32 8.35 1.15 20.10
C THR A 32 7.27 0.08 20.23
N ALA A 33 6.83 -0.47 19.10
CA ALA A 33 5.97 -1.63 19.10
C ALA A 33 6.75 -2.79 19.74
N ALA A 34 6.31 -3.22 20.93
CA ALA A 34 6.76 -4.46 21.52
C ALA A 34 6.38 -5.60 20.56
N ALA A 35 7.37 -6.10 19.82
CA ALA A 35 7.22 -7.15 18.85
C ALA A 35 6.77 -8.45 19.53
N ALA A 36 5.55 -8.90 19.25
CA ALA A 36 5.19 -10.30 19.44
C ALA A 36 5.74 -11.07 18.23
N GLY A 37 6.68 -11.96 18.50
CA GLY A 37 7.40 -12.71 17.48
C GLY A 37 6.62 -13.87 16.86
N THR A 38 7.25 -14.39 15.80
CA THR A 38 7.10 -15.67 15.12
C THR A 38 6.16 -15.72 13.91
N ALA A 39 6.81 -16.10 12.80
CA ALA A 39 6.25 -16.42 11.50
C ALA A 39 5.03 -17.33 11.58
N HIS A 40 3.90 -16.88 11.02
CA HIS A 40 2.74 -17.71 10.76
C HIS A 40 2.42 -17.65 9.26
N SER A 41 2.40 -18.83 8.64
CA SER A 41 1.95 -19.00 7.25
C SER A 41 0.49 -18.56 7.13
N PRO A 42 0.06 -17.92 6.02
CA PRO A 42 -1.35 -17.70 5.76
C PRO A 42 -1.99 -19.04 5.42
N VAL A 43 -2.45 -19.76 6.44
CA VAL A 43 -3.42 -20.84 6.23
C VAL A 43 -4.74 -20.15 6.00
N ALA A 44 -5.14 -20.06 4.74
CA ALA A 44 -6.45 -19.59 4.34
C ALA A 44 -7.52 -20.26 5.22
N ALA A 45 -8.43 -19.45 5.77
CA ALA A 45 -9.56 -19.87 6.60
C ALA A 45 -10.60 -20.75 5.86
N HIS A 46 -10.23 -21.35 4.72
CA HIS A 46 -11.03 -22.28 3.91
C HIS A 46 -11.60 -23.48 4.70
N GLY A 47 -11.13 -23.74 5.92
CA GLY A 47 -11.67 -24.78 6.80
C GLY A 47 -12.94 -24.40 7.57
N VAL A 48 -13.24 -23.11 7.73
CA VAL A 48 -14.36 -22.61 8.55
C VAL A 48 -15.64 -22.43 7.73
N ASN A 49 -15.52 -21.95 6.49
CA ASN A 49 -16.67 -21.77 5.60
C ASN A 49 -17.23 -23.12 5.14
N HIS A 50 -18.55 -23.24 4.99
CA HIS A 50 -19.19 -24.48 4.52
C HIS A 50 -18.63 -24.90 3.15
N ARG A 51 -18.26 -26.19 3.02
CA ARG A 51 -17.63 -26.78 1.82
C ARG A 51 -18.53 -26.81 0.58
N GLY A 52 -19.78 -26.34 0.66
CA GLY A 52 -20.70 -26.24 -0.47
C GLY A 52 -20.31 -25.18 -1.49
N GLY A 53 -19.65 -24.09 -1.07
CA GLY A 53 -19.14 -23.03 -1.94
C GLY A 53 -20.16 -22.54 -2.98
N ASP A 54 -19.72 -22.34 -4.23
CA ASP A 54 -20.53 -21.90 -5.40
C ASP A 54 -21.67 -22.85 -5.80
N ARG A 55 -21.81 -23.99 -5.11
CA ARG A 55 -22.94 -24.92 -5.29
C ARG A 55 -24.13 -24.58 -4.39
N GLU A 56 -23.96 -23.67 -3.44
CA GLU A 56 -25.01 -23.15 -2.58
C GLU A 56 -25.54 -21.81 -3.09
N GLY A 57 -26.85 -21.60 -2.94
CA GLY A 57 -27.47 -20.30 -3.18
C GLY A 57 -27.25 -19.36 -1.98
N TYR A 58 -28.07 -18.32 -1.87
CA TYR A 58 -28.09 -17.46 -0.69
C TYR A 58 -29.36 -17.75 0.13
N PRO A 59 -29.28 -17.82 1.47
CA PRO A 59 -28.11 -17.50 2.29
C PRO A 59 -27.14 -18.69 2.40
N ARG A 60 -25.84 -18.37 2.48
CA ARG A 60 -24.75 -19.30 2.83
C ARG A 60 -24.49 -19.18 4.32
N ARG A 61 -24.85 -20.21 5.09
CA ARG A 61 -24.72 -20.17 6.55
C ARG A 61 -23.37 -20.73 6.96
N THR A 62 -22.65 -20.00 7.81
CA THR A 62 -21.40 -20.47 8.44
C THR A 62 -21.53 -20.34 9.95
N GLU A 63 -21.16 -21.40 10.67
CA GLU A 63 -20.96 -21.31 12.12
C GLU A 63 -19.64 -20.59 12.39
N LEU A 64 -19.73 -19.31 12.72
CA LEU A 64 -18.54 -18.49 12.96
C LEU A 64 -17.89 -18.84 14.29
N ARG A 65 -16.55 -18.84 14.32
CA ARG A 65 -15.76 -19.03 15.53
C ARG A 65 -16.06 -17.93 16.55
N VAL A 66 -16.52 -18.33 17.73
CA VAL A 66 -16.70 -17.41 18.86
C VAL A 66 -15.36 -17.26 19.58
N PHE A 67 -14.92 -16.01 19.75
CA PHE A 67 -13.71 -15.69 20.49
C PHE A 67 -14.02 -15.53 21.99
N PRO A 68 -13.07 -15.82 22.89
CA PRO A 68 -13.24 -15.54 24.31
C PRO A 68 -13.53 -14.06 24.57
N THR A 69 -14.35 -13.78 25.58
CA THR A 69 -14.60 -12.41 26.05
C THR A 69 -13.29 -11.72 26.42
N ASP A 70 -13.08 -10.53 25.86
CA ASP A 70 -11.94 -9.67 26.13
C ASP A 70 -12.43 -8.35 26.74
N ALA A 71 -12.26 -8.20 28.05
CA ALA A 71 -12.59 -6.95 28.75
C ALA A 71 -11.61 -5.81 28.42
N GLY A 72 -10.47 -6.11 27.80
CA GLY A 72 -9.48 -5.14 27.33
C GLY A 72 -9.80 -4.55 25.95
N ASP A 73 -10.83 -5.07 25.26
CA ASP A 73 -11.30 -4.51 23.99
C ASP A 73 -11.74 -3.06 24.17
N LYS A 74 -11.06 -2.15 23.45
CA LYS A 74 -11.25 -0.72 23.60
C LYS A 74 -12.66 -0.25 23.22
N ALA A 75 -13.38 -1.00 22.37
CA ALA A 75 -14.75 -0.69 21.97
C ALA A 75 -15.73 -0.72 23.17
N VAL A 76 -15.46 -1.53 24.20
CA VAL A 76 -16.33 -1.69 25.38
C VAL A 76 -16.54 -0.37 26.12
N LYS A 77 -15.48 0.44 26.27
CA LYS A 77 -15.56 1.75 26.93
C LYS A 77 -16.52 2.69 26.20
N LEU A 78 -16.51 2.64 24.87
CA LEU A 78 -17.33 3.45 23.98
C LEU A 78 -18.79 3.01 23.93
N GLY A 79 -19.14 1.88 24.56
CA GLY A 79 -20.49 1.32 24.49
C GLY A 79 -20.81 0.73 23.11
N LEU A 80 -19.78 0.40 22.35
CA LEU A 80 -19.87 -0.24 21.03
C LEU A 80 -19.68 -1.75 21.15
N LEU A 81 -20.08 -2.48 20.11
CA LEU A 81 -20.00 -3.94 20.06
C LEU A 81 -18.52 -4.38 20.05
N PRO A 82 -18.04 -5.12 21.07
CA PRO A 82 -16.68 -5.62 21.09
C PRO A 82 -16.50 -6.75 20.08
N TYR A 83 -15.25 -6.97 19.65
CA TYR A 83 -14.92 -7.93 18.59
C TYR A 83 -15.41 -9.35 18.90
N HIS A 84 -15.30 -9.79 20.16
CA HIS A 84 -15.70 -11.13 20.58
C HIS A 84 -17.22 -11.37 20.50
N ASP A 85 -18.03 -10.30 20.46
CA ASP A 85 -19.50 -10.37 20.33
C ASP A 85 -19.99 -10.31 18.87
N LEU A 86 -19.12 -9.97 17.90
CA LEU A 86 -19.48 -9.92 16.48
C LEU A 86 -19.93 -11.28 15.95
N ALA A 87 -19.14 -12.35 16.16
CA ALA A 87 -19.50 -13.69 15.70
C ALA A 87 -20.81 -14.22 16.34
N PRO A 88 -21.03 -14.10 17.67
CA PRO A 88 -22.32 -14.39 18.27
C PRO A 88 -23.51 -13.65 17.64
N ALA A 89 -23.39 -12.33 17.41
CA ALA A 89 -24.45 -11.53 16.80
C ALA A 89 -24.75 -11.99 15.36
N LEU A 90 -23.72 -12.22 14.57
CA LEU A 90 -23.86 -12.70 13.18
C LEU A 90 -24.41 -14.14 13.11
N ASN A 91 -24.03 -15.02 14.03
CA ASN A 91 -24.59 -16.37 14.13
C ASN A 91 -26.09 -16.33 14.47
N ASP A 92 -26.53 -15.43 15.38
CA ASP A 92 -27.95 -15.24 15.69
C ASP A 92 -28.72 -14.73 14.46
N LEU A 93 -28.21 -13.69 13.79
CA LEU A 93 -28.82 -13.12 12.59
C LEU A 93 -28.98 -14.16 11.46
N GLN A 94 -27.94 -14.97 11.21
CA GLN A 94 -28.02 -16.08 10.26
C GLN A 94 -29.08 -17.11 10.63
N ALA A 95 -29.30 -17.37 11.93
CA ALA A 95 -30.29 -18.36 12.38
C ALA A 95 -31.74 -17.87 12.19
N ARG A 96 -31.99 -16.59 12.45
CA ARG A 96 -33.34 -15.99 12.43
C ARG A 96 -33.75 -15.35 11.10
N SER A 97 -32.79 -15.08 10.20
CA SER A 97 -33.05 -14.51 8.87
C SER A 97 -32.69 -15.50 7.75
N ASP A 98 -33.45 -15.48 6.66
CA ASP A 98 -33.13 -16.17 5.42
C ASP A 98 -32.39 -15.27 4.41
N ARG A 99 -31.97 -14.07 4.82
CA ARG A 99 -31.30 -13.08 3.97
C ARG A 99 -29.82 -12.90 4.25
N VAL A 100 -29.34 -13.41 5.39
CA VAL A 100 -27.98 -13.15 5.91
C VAL A 100 -27.08 -14.35 5.69
N SER A 101 -25.93 -14.10 5.09
CA SER A 101 -24.78 -15.01 5.01
C SER A 101 -23.60 -14.37 5.71
N ALA A 102 -22.88 -15.07 6.56
CA ALA A 102 -21.62 -14.59 7.11
C ALA A 102 -20.51 -15.59 6.82
N GLU A 103 -19.38 -15.12 6.30
CA GLU A 103 -18.26 -15.94 5.87
C GLU A 103 -16.94 -15.34 6.39
N VAL A 104 -15.94 -16.19 6.63
CA VAL A 104 -14.59 -15.75 6.98
C VAL A 104 -13.78 -15.59 5.69
N ILE A 105 -13.33 -14.36 5.39
CA ILE A 105 -12.56 -14.05 4.16
C ILE A 105 -11.05 -14.07 4.37
N GLY A 106 -10.61 -14.07 5.62
CA GLY A 106 -9.19 -14.05 5.97
C GLY A 106 -9.00 -13.98 7.48
N GLN A 107 -7.73 -13.92 7.89
CA GLN A 107 -7.37 -13.69 9.28
C GLN A 107 -6.38 -12.54 9.38
N SER A 108 -6.49 -11.77 10.46
CA SER A 108 -5.57 -10.69 10.80
C SER A 108 -4.19 -11.23 11.15
N THR A 109 -3.24 -10.32 11.35
CA THR A 109 -1.88 -10.64 11.80
C THR A 109 -1.86 -11.47 13.09
N LEU A 110 -2.77 -11.23 14.05
CA LEU A 110 -2.89 -12.01 15.29
C LEU A 110 -3.90 -13.16 15.20
N GLY A 111 -4.42 -13.47 14.00
CA GLY A 111 -5.29 -14.62 13.77
C GLY A 111 -6.76 -14.40 14.11
N ARG A 112 -7.23 -13.15 14.20
CA ARG A 112 -8.67 -12.81 14.31
C ARG A 112 -9.33 -12.96 12.94
N ASP A 113 -10.56 -13.45 12.90
CA ASP A 113 -11.29 -13.67 11.65
C ASP A 113 -11.80 -12.33 11.07
N LEU A 114 -11.62 -12.13 9.76
CA LEU A 114 -12.26 -11.05 9.01
C LEU A 114 -13.58 -11.58 8.45
N TYR A 115 -14.70 -10.95 8.81
CA TYR A 115 -16.04 -11.38 8.41
C TYR A 115 -16.55 -10.59 7.21
N LEU A 116 -17.02 -11.30 6.19
CA LEU A 116 -17.84 -10.76 5.10
C LEU A 116 -19.28 -11.19 5.31
N VAL A 117 -20.18 -10.22 5.47
CA VAL A 117 -21.62 -10.46 5.59
C VAL A 117 -22.30 -10.10 4.28
N THR A 118 -23.07 -11.02 3.71
CA THR A 118 -23.91 -10.76 2.53
C THR A 118 -25.37 -10.70 2.96
N VAL A 119 -26.06 -9.60 2.63
CA VAL A 119 -27.49 -9.42 2.83
C VAL A 119 -28.18 -9.31 1.47
N THR A 120 -29.06 -10.26 1.16
CA THR A 120 -29.82 -10.29 -0.10
C THR A 120 -31.07 -11.16 0.02
N ALA A 121 -32.07 -10.97 -0.85
CA ALA A 121 -33.22 -11.87 -0.91
C ALA A 121 -32.77 -13.30 -1.29
N PRO A 122 -33.40 -14.36 -0.73
CA PRO A 122 -32.98 -15.74 -0.96
C PRO A 122 -32.79 -16.08 -2.44
N GLU A 123 -31.73 -16.81 -2.74
CA GLU A 123 -31.40 -17.24 -4.09
C GLU A 123 -31.19 -18.75 -4.13
N THR A 124 -31.70 -19.40 -5.16
CA THR A 124 -31.33 -20.78 -5.46
C THR A 124 -29.89 -20.85 -5.96
N PRO A 125 -29.24 -22.03 -5.90
CA PRO A 125 -27.92 -22.22 -6.49
C PRO A 125 -27.86 -21.84 -7.99
N GLU A 126 -28.94 -22.04 -8.75
CA GLU A 126 -29.02 -21.67 -10.16
C GLU A 126 -29.06 -20.16 -10.37
N GLN A 127 -29.78 -19.43 -9.50
CA GLN A 127 -29.84 -17.97 -9.51
C GLN A 127 -28.47 -17.40 -9.14
N ALA A 128 -27.84 -17.89 -8.07
CA ALA A 128 -26.53 -17.43 -7.65
C ALA A 128 -25.47 -17.60 -8.75
N ARG A 129 -25.39 -18.79 -9.36
CA ARG A 129 -24.50 -19.04 -10.51
C ARG A 129 -24.84 -18.20 -11.75
N GLN A 130 -26.09 -17.76 -11.92
CA GLN A 130 -26.45 -16.87 -13.02
C GLN A 130 -25.93 -15.45 -12.78
N GLN A 131 -25.96 -14.96 -11.54
CA GLN A 131 -25.34 -13.68 -11.18
C GLN A 131 -23.83 -13.73 -11.44
N ASP A 132 -23.15 -14.81 -11.05
CA ASP A 132 -21.70 -14.96 -11.29
C ASP A 132 -21.37 -14.98 -12.79
N ARG A 133 -22.18 -15.68 -13.61
CA ARG A 133 -22.03 -15.66 -15.09
C ARG A 133 -22.24 -14.27 -15.68
N TRP A 134 -23.14 -13.46 -15.12
CA TRP A 134 -23.33 -12.09 -15.57
C TRP A 134 -22.16 -11.20 -15.16
N ARG A 135 -21.68 -11.29 -13.91
CA ARG A 135 -20.46 -10.62 -13.44
C ARG A 135 -19.28 -10.93 -14.38
N GLU A 136 -19.01 -12.21 -14.63
CA GLU A 136 -17.95 -12.65 -15.55
C GLU A 136 -18.15 -12.13 -16.98
N ARG A 137 -19.39 -12.09 -17.48
CA ARG A 137 -19.69 -11.56 -18.82
C ARG A 137 -19.50 -10.05 -18.90
N ILE A 138 -19.88 -9.29 -17.87
CA ILE A 138 -19.65 -7.84 -17.80
C ILE A 138 -18.17 -7.54 -18.01
N GLU A 139 -17.29 -8.29 -17.34
CA GLU A 139 -15.85 -8.09 -17.45
C GLU A 139 -15.24 -8.66 -18.75
N ASN A 140 -15.60 -9.89 -19.12
CA ASN A 140 -14.90 -10.65 -20.18
C ASN A 140 -15.50 -10.49 -21.58
N ASP A 141 -16.78 -10.12 -21.68
CA ASP A 141 -17.47 -9.89 -22.96
C ASP A 141 -18.48 -8.72 -22.80
N PRO A 142 -17.99 -7.51 -22.49
CA PRO A 142 -18.84 -6.36 -22.23
C PRO A 142 -19.72 -5.98 -23.43
N ALA A 143 -19.26 -6.25 -24.66
CA ALA A 143 -20.06 -6.01 -25.86
C ALA A 143 -21.31 -6.90 -25.94
N ALA A 144 -21.23 -8.15 -25.46
CA ALA A 144 -22.40 -9.01 -25.29
C ALA A 144 -23.21 -8.63 -24.04
N ALA A 145 -22.55 -8.26 -22.94
CA ALA A 145 -23.19 -7.81 -21.70
C ALA A 145 -24.14 -6.63 -21.97
N ALA A 146 -23.68 -5.62 -22.70
CA ALA A 146 -24.45 -4.43 -23.07
C ALA A 146 -25.74 -4.74 -23.86
N LYS A 147 -25.80 -5.90 -24.53
CA LYS A 147 -26.96 -6.33 -25.34
C LYS A 147 -27.87 -7.32 -24.61
N ASP A 148 -27.49 -7.77 -23.42
CA ASP A 148 -28.24 -8.78 -22.66
C ASP A 148 -29.35 -8.11 -21.83
N SER A 149 -30.57 -8.10 -22.38
CA SER A 149 -31.74 -7.52 -21.72
C SER A 149 -32.16 -8.24 -20.44
N ARG A 150 -31.72 -9.49 -20.23
CA ARG A 150 -31.95 -10.21 -18.97
C ARG A 150 -30.96 -9.75 -17.91
N LEU A 151 -29.68 -9.59 -18.27
CA LEU A 151 -28.67 -9.00 -17.38
C LEU A 151 -29.13 -7.63 -16.89
N ALA A 152 -29.48 -6.72 -17.81
CA ALA A 152 -29.90 -5.36 -17.46
C ALA A 152 -31.14 -5.30 -16.55
N ARG A 153 -31.99 -6.33 -16.58
CA ARG A 153 -33.20 -6.41 -15.74
C ARG A 153 -32.94 -7.12 -14.42
N ASP A 154 -32.21 -8.23 -14.43
CA ASP A 154 -32.19 -9.23 -13.36
C ASP A 154 -30.83 -9.36 -12.64
N TYR A 155 -29.75 -8.72 -13.13
CA TYR A 155 -28.44 -8.75 -12.47
C TYR A 155 -28.45 -7.95 -11.16
N LYS A 156 -28.32 -8.60 -10.00
CA LYS A 156 -28.41 -7.87 -8.73
C LYS A 156 -27.22 -6.92 -8.57
N ALA A 157 -27.47 -5.68 -8.16
CA ALA A 157 -26.43 -4.68 -7.90
C ALA A 157 -25.54 -5.12 -6.72
N PRO A 158 -24.24 -5.34 -6.90
CA PRO A 158 -23.32 -5.51 -5.78
C PRO A 158 -22.99 -4.14 -5.16
N VAL A 159 -23.30 -3.98 -3.86
CA VAL A 159 -22.89 -2.81 -3.05
C VAL A 159 -22.00 -3.32 -1.94
N TRP A 160 -20.85 -2.69 -1.70
CA TRP A 160 -19.92 -3.16 -0.67
C TRP A 160 -19.56 -2.06 0.32
N ILE A 161 -19.64 -2.40 1.59
CA ILE A 161 -19.30 -1.54 2.72
C ILE A 161 -18.08 -2.13 3.42
N ASN A 162 -17.00 -1.37 3.51
CA ASN A 162 -15.83 -1.70 4.30
C ASN A 162 -15.82 -0.84 5.56
N ALA A 163 -15.68 -1.47 6.73
CA ALA A 163 -15.68 -0.76 8.00
C ALA A 163 -14.40 -1.03 8.79
N ASN A 164 -13.96 -0.01 9.53
CA ASN A 164 -12.93 -0.14 10.57
C ASN A 164 -11.58 -0.67 10.00
N ILE A 165 -11.16 -0.11 8.87
CA ILE A 165 -9.82 -0.31 8.29
C ILE A 165 -8.73 0.30 9.17
N HIS A 166 -9.03 1.43 9.80
CA HIS A 166 -8.27 1.92 10.94
C HIS A 166 -8.90 1.40 12.24
N GLY A 167 -8.08 0.76 13.07
CA GLY A 167 -8.60 0.07 14.25
C GLY A 167 -9.22 1.00 15.29
N ASP A 168 -8.68 2.20 15.47
CA ASP A 168 -9.16 3.21 16.42
C ASP A 168 -10.31 4.08 15.87
N GLU A 169 -11.01 3.61 14.85
CA GLU A 169 -12.18 4.25 14.22
C GLU A 169 -13.34 3.23 14.23
N TRP A 170 -14.04 3.14 15.37
CA TRP A 170 -14.86 1.96 15.69
C TRP A 170 -16.27 1.98 15.08
N GLU A 171 -16.86 3.15 14.89
CA GLU A 171 -18.31 3.31 14.69
C GLU A 171 -18.83 2.81 13.34
N GLY A 172 -17.98 2.75 12.31
CA GLY A 172 -18.34 2.15 11.02
C GLY A 172 -18.79 0.69 11.18
N THR A 173 -18.18 -0.08 12.10
CA THR A 173 -18.59 -1.46 12.38
C THR A 173 -20.00 -1.54 12.95
N ASP A 174 -20.32 -0.69 13.92
CA ASP A 174 -21.61 -0.69 14.60
C ASP A 174 -22.71 -0.11 13.69
N GLY A 175 -22.38 0.88 12.84
CA GLY A 175 -23.25 1.37 11.78
C GLY A 175 -23.58 0.27 10.76
N ALA A 176 -22.56 -0.47 10.31
CA ALA A 176 -22.74 -1.63 9.43
C ALA A 176 -23.59 -2.72 10.09
N MET A 177 -23.33 -3.07 11.35
CA MET A 177 -24.11 -4.08 12.08
C MET A 177 -25.58 -3.68 12.24
N ARG A 178 -25.87 -2.39 12.45
CA ARG A 178 -27.24 -1.87 12.49
C ARG A 178 -27.95 -2.04 11.14
N VAL A 179 -27.32 -1.62 10.05
CA VAL A 179 -27.91 -1.77 8.70
C VAL A 179 -28.09 -3.24 8.32
N ILE A 180 -27.15 -4.11 8.69
CA ILE A 180 -27.30 -5.57 8.51
C ILE A 180 -28.55 -6.06 9.24
N GLU A 181 -28.75 -5.71 10.51
CA GLU A 181 -29.91 -6.13 11.30
C GLU A 181 -31.23 -5.59 10.72
N ASP A 182 -31.24 -4.31 10.33
CA ASP A 182 -32.40 -3.64 9.74
C ASP A 182 -32.83 -4.37 8.45
N LEU A 183 -31.92 -4.56 7.49
CA LEU A 183 -32.21 -5.26 6.23
C LEU A 183 -32.53 -6.75 6.44
N ALA A 184 -31.91 -7.40 7.43
CA ALA A 184 -32.15 -8.81 7.75
C ALA A 184 -33.56 -9.04 8.31
N THR A 185 -34.12 -8.05 9.02
CA THR A 185 -35.39 -8.18 9.77
C THR A 185 -36.52 -7.33 9.20
N THR A 186 -36.24 -6.47 8.23
CA THR A 186 -37.23 -5.55 7.66
C THR A 186 -38.45 -6.25 7.08
N THR A 187 -39.59 -5.61 7.31
CA THR A 187 -40.88 -5.90 6.68
C THR A 187 -41.34 -4.78 5.75
N ASP A 188 -40.54 -3.72 5.58
CA ASP A 188 -40.86 -2.64 4.65
C ASP A 188 -40.87 -3.20 3.21
N PRO A 189 -42.00 -3.11 2.47
CA PRO A 189 -42.06 -3.56 1.09
C PRO A 189 -41.01 -2.93 0.18
N ALA A 190 -40.53 -1.70 0.46
CA ALA A 190 -39.50 -1.04 -0.32
C ALA A 190 -38.13 -1.71 -0.15
N GLU A 191 -37.70 -1.92 1.09
CA GLU A 191 -36.42 -2.58 1.40
C GLU A 191 -36.41 -4.06 1.00
N VAL A 192 -37.55 -4.76 1.14
CA VAL A 192 -37.67 -6.14 0.63
C VAL A 192 -37.48 -6.18 -0.89
N ARG A 193 -38.07 -5.22 -1.63
CA ARG A 193 -37.87 -5.13 -3.09
C ARG A 193 -36.43 -4.77 -3.44
N LEU A 194 -35.78 -3.90 -2.67
CA LEU A 194 -34.38 -3.56 -2.86
C LEU A 194 -33.49 -4.82 -2.79
N LEU A 195 -33.75 -5.72 -1.84
CA LEU A 195 -32.98 -6.97 -1.71
C LEU A 195 -33.26 -7.99 -2.84
N ASP A 196 -34.35 -7.83 -3.61
CA ASP A 196 -34.59 -8.63 -4.82
C ASP A 196 -33.66 -8.22 -5.98
N SER A 197 -33.22 -6.96 -6.00
CA SER A 197 -32.37 -6.37 -7.04
C SER A 197 -30.96 -6.02 -6.59
N THR A 198 -30.61 -6.23 -5.32
CA THR A 198 -29.33 -5.84 -4.73
C THR A 198 -28.73 -6.96 -3.87
N ARG A 199 -27.40 -7.05 -3.85
CA ARG A 199 -26.60 -7.82 -2.88
C ARG A 199 -25.70 -6.83 -2.14
N VAL A 200 -25.94 -6.68 -0.84
CA VAL A 200 -25.12 -5.80 0.00
C VAL A 200 -24.10 -6.64 0.75
N TYR A 201 -22.83 -6.28 0.62
CA TYR A 201 -21.70 -6.95 1.25
C TYR A 201 -21.10 -6.04 2.32
N PHE A 202 -20.73 -6.59 3.47
CA PHE A 202 -20.12 -5.85 4.58
C PHE A 202 -18.86 -6.54 5.06
N THR A 203 -17.71 -5.88 4.94
CA THR A 203 -16.53 -6.22 5.75
C THR A 203 -16.72 -5.55 7.11
N VAL A 204 -17.21 -6.30 8.09
CA VAL A 204 -17.67 -5.75 9.38
C VAL A 204 -16.54 -5.10 10.18
N THR A 205 -15.34 -5.67 10.10
CA THR A 205 -14.11 -5.08 10.65
C THR A 205 -12.94 -5.54 9.79
N ASN A 206 -12.27 -4.58 9.15
CA ASN A 206 -11.10 -4.84 8.32
C ASN A 206 -9.84 -5.00 9.17
N ASN A 207 -9.68 -4.22 10.25
CA ASN A 207 -8.52 -4.28 11.14
C ASN A 207 -8.94 -4.66 12.58
N PRO A 208 -9.35 -5.93 12.82
CA PRO A 208 -9.81 -6.36 14.13
C PRO A 208 -8.73 -6.33 15.22
N ASP A 209 -7.45 -6.44 14.84
CA ASP A 209 -6.35 -6.35 15.80
C ASP A 209 -6.18 -4.93 16.33
N GLY A 210 -6.14 -3.95 15.42
CA GLY A 210 -6.12 -2.54 15.79
C GLY A 210 -7.39 -2.13 16.54
N ARG A 211 -8.55 -2.68 16.16
CA ARG A 211 -9.84 -2.44 16.85
C ARG A 211 -9.78 -2.77 18.33
N VAL A 212 -9.35 -3.99 18.64
CA VAL A 212 -9.25 -4.46 20.03
C VAL A 212 -8.21 -3.64 20.79
N ALA A 213 -7.06 -3.34 20.17
CA ALA A 213 -5.98 -2.59 20.79
C ALA A 213 -6.26 -1.07 20.93
N GLY A 214 -7.18 -0.53 20.13
CA GLY A 214 -7.40 0.90 19.95
C GLY A 214 -6.25 1.61 19.27
N THR A 215 -5.69 0.99 18.22
CA THR A 215 -4.63 1.56 17.38
C THR A 215 -5.11 1.69 15.94
N ARG A 216 -4.73 2.79 15.28
CA ARG A 216 -5.00 3.00 13.85
C ARG A 216 -4.45 1.85 12.99
N ALA A 217 -3.17 1.55 13.19
CA ALA A 217 -2.45 0.52 12.46
C ALA A 217 -2.89 -0.90 12.85
N ASN A 218 -2.62 -1.89 11.99
CA ASN A 218 -2.78 -3.31 12.32
C ASN A 218 -1.69 -3.78 13.32
N ALA A 219 -1.72 -5.05 13.73
CA ALA A 219 -0.73 -5.56 14.69
C ALA A 219 0.72 -5.63 14.14
N ALA A 220 0.90 -5.54 12.82
CA ALA A 220 2.22 -5.38 12.20
C ALA A 220 2.69 -3.90 12.17
N GLY A 221 1.84 -2.95 12.60
CA GLY A 221 2.11 -1.52 12.62
C GLY A 221 1.91 -0.82 11.27
N PHE A 222 1.21 -1.44 10.33
CA PHE A 222 0.87 -0.84 9.04
C PHE A 222 -0.45 -0.07 9.10
N ASP A 223 -0.48 1.11 8.47
CA ASP A 223 -1.72 1.72 8.03
C ASP A 223 -2.25 0.92 6.83
N VAL A 224 -3.33 0.19 7.04
CA VAL A 224 -3.94 -0.71 6.05
C VAL A 224 -4.51 0.09 4.87
N ASN A 225 -4.99 1.32 5.12
CA ASN A 225 -5.49 2.24 4.10
C ASN A 225 -4.34 2.97 3.36
N ARG A 226 -3.11 2.44 3.42
CA ARG A 226 -1.97 2.85 2.59
C ARG A 226 -1.34 1.66 1.86
N ASP A 227 -1.92 0.47 1.99
CA ASP A 227 -1.32 -0.79 1.53
C ASP A 227 -2.09 -1.46 0.37
N HIS A 228 -3.24 -0.95 -0.11
CA HIS A 228 -4.06 -1.72 -1.08
C HIS A 228 -3.31 -2.17 -2.33
N ILE A 229 -2.65 -1.25 -3.03
CA ILE A 229 -1.92 -1.61 -4.24
C ILE A 229 -0.63 -2.38 -3.97
N THR A 230 0.05 -2.15 -2.85
CA THR A 230 1.30 -2.88 -2.52
C THR A 230 0.98 -4.28 -1.99
N SER A 231 -0.15 -4.40 -1.30
CA SER A 231 -0.79 -5.60 -0.76
C SER A 231 0.17 -6.45 0.05
N THR A 232 0.81 -5.85 1.05
CA THR A 232 1.74 -6.54 1.96
C THR A 232 1.03 -7.25 3.10
N GLN A 233 -0.05 -6.65 3.63
CA GLN A 233 -0.75 -7.10 4.83
C GLN A 233 -1.83 -8.16 4.53
N PRO A 234 -2.10 -9.10 5.45
CA PRO A 234 -3.15 -10.10 5.25
C PRO A 234 -4.53 -9.47 5.14
N GLU A 235 -4.79 -8.39 5.88
CA GLU A 235 -6.05 -7.65 5.83
C GLU A 235 -6.29 -7.01 4.45
N SER A 236 -5.30 -6.30 3.90
CA SER A 236 -5.38 -5.70 2.55
C SER A 236 -5.55 -6.74 1.45
N LYS A 237 -4.94 -7.93 1.57
CA LYS A 237 -5.12 -9.04 0.62
C LYS A 237 -6.55 -9.58 0.64
N ALA A 238 -7.11 -9.80 1.83
CA ALA A 238 -8.48 -10.30 1.96
C ALA A 238 -9.48 -9.31 1.35
N VAL A 239 -9.31 -8.02 1.63
CA VAL A 239 -10.18 -6.96 1.11
C VAL A 239 -10.03 -6.76 -0.41
N ARG A 240 -8.81 -6.83 -0.94
CA ARG A 240 -8.59 -6.87 -2.40
C ARG A 240 -9.40 -7.99 -3.06
N ASP A 241 -9.37 -9.18 -2.47
CA ASP A 241 -10.10 -10.34 -3.00
C ASP A 241 -11.62 -10.15 -2.91
N VAL A 242 -12.13 -9.40 -1.92
CA VAL A 242 -13.55 -8.99 -1.86
C VAL A 242 -13.90 -8.05 -3.01
N VAL A 243 -13.09 -7.03 -3.29
CA VAL A 243 -13.33 -6.11 -4.42
C VAL A 243 -13.41 -6.88 -5.74
N ILE A 244 -12.44 -7.75 -5.98
CA ILE A 244 -12.37 -8.58 -7.20
C ILE A 244 -13.58 -9.55 -7.27
N GLY A 245 -13.87 -10.22 -6.16
CA GLY A 245 -14.91 -11.24 -6.10
C GLY A 245 -16.33 -10.68 -6.18
N THR A 246 -16.58 -9.51 -5.62
CA THR A 246 -17.91 -8.89 -5.60
C THR A 246 -18.16 -7.97 -6.79
N GLN A 247 -17.11 -7.38 -7.37
CA GLN A 247 -17.18 -6.41 -8.49
C GLN A 247 -18.20 -5.30 -8.20
N PRO A 248 -18.04 -4.55 -7.10
CA PRO A 248 -19.08 -3.64 -6.59
C PRO A 248 -19.37 -2.51 -7.58
N LEU A 249 -20.63 -2.05 -7.61
CA LEU A 249 -21.05 -0.84 -8.32
C LEU A 249 -20.86 0.40 -7.44
N VAL A 250 -21.14 0.27 -6.14
CA VAL A 250 -20.91 1.30 -5.12
C VAL A 250 -20.10 0.69 -3.99
N MET A 251 -19.10 1.43 -3.52
CA MET A 251 -18.24 1.05 -2.41
C MET A 251 -18.13 2.21 -1.40
N LEU A 252 -18.37 1.94 -0.12
CA LEU A 252 -18.15 2.89 0.97
C LEU A 252 -17.09 2.33 1.93
N ASP A 253 -16.07 3.12 2.24
CA ASP A 253 -15.10 2.89 3.32
C ASP A 253 -15.46 3.82 4.49
N GLU A 254 -15.83 3.23 5.63
CA GLU A 254 -16.30 3.96 6.81
C GLU A 254 -15.15 4.20 7.81
N HIS A 255 -14.86 5.47 8.06
CA HIS A 255 -13.71 6.03 8.78
C HIS A 255 -14.10 7.05 9.87
N GLY A 256 -13.11 7.55 10.62
CA GLY A 256 -13.19 8.74 11.48
C GLY A 256 -11.81 9.35 11.84
N TYR A 257 -11.61 10.60 12.19
CA TYR A 257 -12.57 11.66 12.41
C TYR A 257 -12.03 13.00 11.92
N THR A 258 -12.84 13.72 11.16
CA THR A 258 -12.48 14.99 10.51
C THR A 258 -13.11 16.23 11.16
N GLY A 259 -13.87 16.07 12.26
CA GLY A 259 -14.55 17.16 12.96
C GLY A 259 -15.91 17.52 12.35
N THR A 260 -15.97 17.63 11.02
CA THR A 260 -17.19 17.62 10.20
C THR A 260 -17.22 16.30 9.44
N THR A 261 -18.40 15.72 9.17
CA THR A 261 -18.45 14.52 8.32
C THR A 261 -17.85 14.82 6.95
N LEU A 262 -16.91 14.02 6.46
CA LEU A 262 -16.35 14.16 5.12
C LEU A 262 -16.84 13.02 4.22
N ILE A 263 -17.21 13.34 2.98
CA ILE A 263 -17.75 12.39 2.01
C ILE A 263 -17.10 12.67 0.64
N GLU A 264 -16.31 11.73 0.12
CA GLU A 264 -15.74 11.85 -1.22
C GLU A 264 -16.82 11.96 -2.32
N PRO A 265 -16.56 12.60 -3.47
CA PRO A 265 -15.30 12.64 -4.23
C PRO A 265 -14.22 13.62 -3.72
N GLY A 266 -12.95 13.30 -4.06
CA GLY A 266 -11.74 14.04 -3.67
C GLY A 266 -11.46 15.31 -4.48
N THR A 267 -10.49 16.10 -4.03
CA THR A 267 -9.88 17.22 -4.78
C THR A 267 -8.86 16.70 -5.80
N PRO A 268 -8.47 17.48 -6.83
CA PRO A 268 -7.31 17.13 -7.65
C PRO A 268 -6.02 17.14 -6.80
N PRO A 269 -4.99 16.37 -7.20
CA PRO A 269 -4.88 15.66 -8.46
C PRO A 269 -5.67 14.36 -8.50
N HIS A 270 -6.24 14.04 -9.68
CA HIS A 270 -7.03 12.83 -9.87
C HIS A 270 -6.26 11.70 -10.52
N GLY A 271 -6.50 10.46 -10.08
CA GLY A 271 -5.83 9.29 -10.63
C GLY A 271 -5.98 9.21 -12.16
N GLN A 272 -4.89 9.44 -12.88
CA GLN A 272 -4.89 9.61 -14.33
C GLN A 272 -5.37 8.39 -15.14
N ASN A 273 -5.54 7.23 -14.49
CA ASN A 273 -5.94 5.97 -15.12
C ASN A 273 -7.43 5.63 -14.90
N TYR A 274 -8.19 6.50 -14.22
CA TYR A 274 -9.62 6.33 -14.01
C TYR A 274 -10.42 6.66 -15.27
N GLU A 275 -11.53 5.96 -15.51
CA GLU A 275 -12.56 6.42 -16.45
C GLU A 275 -13.44 7.45 -15.71
N TYR A 276 -12.86 8.62 -15.43
CA TYR A 276 -13.39 9.59 -14.48
C TYR A 276 -14.74 10.19 -14.91
N ASP A 277 -15.05 10.19 -16.22
CA ASP A 277 -16.35 10.59 -16.76
C ASP A 277 -17.48 9.64 -16.29
N LEU A 278 -17.17 8.36 -16.11
CA LEU A 278 -18.15 7.37 -15.65
C LEU A 278 -18.29 7.38 -14.12
N TYR A 279 -17.22 7.72 -13.40
CA TYR A 279 -17.19 7.78 -11.95
C TYR A 279 -17.84 9.05 -11.37
N LEU A 280 -17.36 10.23 -11.80
CA LEU A 280 -17.60 11.49 -11.09
C LEU A 280 -19.07 11.90 -11.04
N LYS A 281 -19.82 11.66 -12.13
CA LYS A 281 -21.26 11.98 -12.16
C LYS A 281 -22.05 11.25 -11.08
N HIS A 282 -21.65 10.02 -10.75
CA HIS A 282 -22.29 9.21 -9.73
C HIS A 282 -21.74 9.53 -8.34
N ALA A 283 -20.42 9.66 -8.20
CA ALA A 283 -19.80 9.97 -6.92
C ALA A 283 -20.34 11.30 -6.36
N TYR A 284 -20.41 12.34 -7.19
CA TYR A 284 -20.88 13.64 -6.74
C TYR A 284 -22.36 13.62 -6.29
N GLU A 285 -23.25 12.98 -7.06
CA GLU A 285 -24.67 12.90 -6.71
C GLU A 285 -24.91 12.02 -5.48
N ASN A 286 -24.22 10.90 -5.36
CA ASN A 286 -24.30 10.01 -4.20
C ASN A 286 -23.83 10.72 -2.92
N ALA A 287 -22.74 11.49 -3.00
CA ALA A 287 -22.24 12.30 -1.89
C ALA A 287 -23.26 13.33 -1.39
N LEU A 288 -23.98 14.00 -2.30
CA LEU A 288 -25.08 14.91 -1.93
C LEU A 288 -26.25 14.17 -1.26
N GLY A 289 -26.55 12.94 -1.71
CA GLY A 289 -27.55 12.08 -1.08
C GLY A 289 -27.17 11.70 0.36
N MET A 290 -25.91 11.33 0.58
CA MET A 290 -25.37 11.04 1.90
C MET A 290 -25.36 12.28 2.80
N GLU A 291 -24.90 13.43 2.32
CA GLU A 291 -24.94 14.72 3.04
C GLU A 291 -26.37 15.04 3.51
N LYS A 292 -27.36 14.85 2.64
CA LYS A 292 -28.77 15.03 2.98
C LYS A 292 -29.24 14.06 4.07
N ALA A 293 -28.90 12.77 3.96
CA ALA A 293 -29.29 11.76 4.95
C ALA A 293 -28.73 12.07 6.34
N ILE A 294 -27.49 12.56 6.39
CA ILE A 294 -26.85 12.98 7.64
C ILE A 294 -27.56 14.21 8.23
N ALA A 295 -27.93 15.19 7.42
CA ALA A 295 -28.66 16.37 7.87
C ALA A 295 -30.04 16.02 8.46
N GLU A 296 -30.69 14.97 7.95
CA GLU A 296 -31.99 14.48 8.42
C GLU A 296 -31.93 13.79 9.80
N LEU A 297 -30.74 13.40 10.28
CA LEU A 297 -30.55 12.86 11.63
C LEU A 297 -30.87 13.88 12.73
N GLY A 298 -30.73 15.19 12.43
CA GLY A 298 -31.06 16.26 13.36
C GLY A 298 -30.04 16.49 14.50
N HIS A 299 -28.87 15.88 14.43
CA HIS A 299 -27.77 16.17 15.36
C HIS A 299 -27.10 17.50 14.99
N PRO A 300 -26.95 18.47 15.93
CA PRO A 300 -26.29 19.74 15.64
C PRO A 300 -24.86 19.58 15.10
N GLU A 301 -24.14 18.57 15.58
CA GLU A 301 -22.77 18.26 15.18
C GLU A 301 -22.65 17.72 13.75
N THR A 302 -23.76 17.25 13.16
CA THR A 302 -23.81 16.64 11.83
C THR A 302 -24.62 17.50 10.85
N ALA A 303 -24.87 18.77 11.18
CA ALA A 303 -25.69 19.67 10.38
C ALA A 303 -25.06 20.04 9.01
N ARG A 304 -23.80 19.67 8.79
CA ARG A 304 -23.05 19.86 7.54
C ARG A 304 -22.18 18.62 7.30
N ALA A 305 -21.99 18.27 6.03
CA ALA A 305 -20.89 17.44 5.58
C ALA A 305 -19.98 18.25 4.63
N ASP A 306 -18.71 17.88 4.57
CA ASP A 306 -17.76 18.41 3.60
C ASP A 306 -17.60 17.40 2.46
N ILE A 307 -17.80 17.86 1.23
CA ILE A 307 -17.50 17.09 0.02
C ILE A 307 -16.21 17.67 -0.54
N PRO A 308 -15.04 16.99 -0.43
CA PRO A 308 -13.75 17.61 -0.74
C PRO A 308 -13.68 18.24 -2.13
N PHE A 309 -14.19 17.55 -3.16
CA PHE A 309 -14.30 18.09 -4.52
C PHE A 309 -14.99 19.47 -4.58
N ARG A 310 -16.01 19.69 -3.74
CA ARG A 310 -16.80 20.94 -3.68
C ARG A 310 -16.18 21.97 -2.74
N ASP A 311 -15.66 21.52 -1.61
CA ASP A 311 -15.45 22.37 -0.44
C ASP A 311 -13.98 22.65 -0.13
N PHE A 312 -13.04 21.84 -0.65
CA PHE A 312 -11.61 21.93 -0.32
C PHE A 312 -10.77 22.44 -1.51
N PRO A 313 -9.65 23.11 -1.24
CA PRO A 313 -8.74 23.52 -2.31
C PRO A 313 -7.92 22.32 -2.86
N PRO A 314 -7.44 22.41 -4.12
CA PRO A 314 -6.59 21.38 -4.72
C PRO A 314 -5.42 20.91 -3.85
N GLY A 315 -5.24 19.60 -3.78
CA GLY A 315 -4.19 18.90 -3.05
C GLY A 315 -4.44 18.74 -1.55
N GLU A 316 -5.61 19.12 -1.01
CA GLU A 316 -5.92 18.86 0.41
C GLU A 316 -6.45 17.45 0.68
N TRP A 317 -7.17 16.84 -0.26
CA TRP A 317 -7.74 15.51 -0.08
C TRP A 317 -7.87 14.82 -1.44
N ASP A 318 -6.75 14.30 -1.94
CA ASP A 318 -6.66 13.80 -3.31
C ASP A 318 -6.96 12.30 -3.45
N ASP A 319 -7.39 11.91 -4.66
CA ASP A 319 -7.68 10.53 -5.05
C ASP A 319 -6.65 9.97 -6.05
N TRP A 320 -5.45 10.56 -6.07
CA TRP A 320 -4.38 10.19 -6.99
C TRP A 320 -3.83 8.77 -6.77
N PRO A 321 -3.41 8.37 -5.55
CA PRO A 321 -2.75 7.08 -5.36
C PRO A 321 -3.76 5.93 -5.25
N PRO A 322 -3.47 4.75 -5.83
CA PRO A 322 -4.35 3.58 -5.76
C PRO A 322 -4.22 2.81 -4.42
N ILE A 323 -3.84 3.49 -3.34
CA ILE A 323 -3.49 2.87 -2.04
C ILE A 323 -4.65 2.84 -1.06
N PHE A 324 -5.67 3.66 -1.28
CA PHE A 324 -6.89 3.72 -0.50
C PHE A 324 -7.91 2.70 -1.05
N THR A 325 -8.74 2.12 -0.19
CA THR A 325 -9.75 1.12 -0.62
C THR A 325 -10.69 1.67 -1.70
N PRO A 326 -11.26 2.89 -1.56
CA PRO A 326 -12.17 3.43 -2.58
C PRO A 326 -11.48 3.66 -3.92
N MET A 327 -10.27 4.22 -3.89
CA MET A 327 -9.48 4.51 -5.09
C MET A 327 -9.04 3.23 -5.81
N TYR A 328 -8.72 2.18 -5.05
CA TYR A 328 -8.49 0.85 -5.61
C TYR A 328 -9.76 0.31 -6.29
N ALA A 329 -10.94 0.47 -5.67
CA ALA A 329 -12.22 -0.02 -6.20
C ALA A 329 -12.64 0.67 -7.51
N ILE A 330 -12.27 1.94 -7.73
CA ILE A 330 -12.53 2.66 -8.99
C ILE A 330 -11.91 1.92 -10.20
N TYR A 331 -10.75 1.27 -10.04
CA TYR A 331 -10.14 0.46 -11.11
C TYR A 331 -10.95 -0.77 -11.50
N HIS A 332 -11.88 -1.21 -10.65
CA HIS A 332 -12.81 -2.31 -10.90
C HIS A 332 -14.18 -1.81 -11.37
N GLY A 333 -14.30 -0.50 -11.69
CA GLY A 333 -15.52 0.13 -12.18
C GLY A 333 -16.56 0.41 -11.09
N ALA A 334 -16.11 0.58 -9.84
CA ALA A 334 -16.96 0.98 -8.73
C ALA A 334 -17.01 2.51 -8.56
N VAL A 335 -18.09 3.00 -7.99
CA VAL A 335 -18.19 4.34 -7.40
C VAL A 335 -17.78 4.24 -5.92
N GLY A 336 -16.51 4.53 -5.65
CA GLY A 336 -15.92 4.46 -4.31
C GLY A 336 -16.05 5.75 -3.53
N HIS A 337 -16.25 5.66 -2.21
CA HIS A 337 -16.20 6.79 -1.29
C HIS A 337 -15.46 6.45 0.00
N THR A 338 -14.56 7.33 0.44
CA THR A 338 -14.24 7.47 1.86
C THR A 338 -15.32 8.29 2.55
N VAL A 339 -15.82 7.80 3.69
CA VAL A 339 -16.74 8.51 4.60
C VAL A 339 -16.09 8.64 5.97
N GLU A 340 -15.86 9.86 6.45
CA GLU A 340 -15.26 10.14 7.76
C GLU A 340 -16.31 10.65 8.73
N VAL A 341 -16.59 9.95 9.83
CA VAL A 341 -17.51 10.44 10.87
C VAL A 341 -16.91 11.60 11.70
N PRO A 342 -17.72 12.50 12.28
CA PRO A 342 -17.20 13.78 12.77
C PRO A 342 -16.50 13.74 14.14
N LEU A 343 -17.01 12.98 15.12
CA LEU A 343 -16.70 13.21 16.53
C LEU A 343 -15.61 12.28 17.07
N ARG A 344 -14.43 12.82 17.38
CA ARG A 344 -13.32 12.03 17.96
C ARG A 344 -13.70 11.35 19.28
N VAL A 345 -13.41 10.05 19.35
CA VAL A 345 -13.47 9.22 20.56
C VAL A 345 -12.20 8.39 20.77
N ASN A 346 -11.17 8.57 19.93
CA ASN A 346 -9.90 7.84 20.00
C ASN A 346 -8.79 8.65 20.69
N ARG A 347 -7.61 8.03 20.87
CA ARG A 347 -6.37 8.69 21.34
C ARG A 347 -6.58 9.53 22.61
N THR A 348 -6.21 10.81 22.59
CA THR A 348 -6.32 11.71 23.74
C THR A 348 -7.76 11.79 24.25
N GLU A 349 -8.75 11.90 23.37
CA GLU A 349 -10.16 11.96 23.72
C GLU A 349 -10.61 10.67 24.42
N TYR A 350 -10.16 9.51 23.94
CA TYR A 350 -10.43 8.22 24.59
C TYR A 350 -9.99 8.22 26.06
N ASP A 351 -8.80 8.76 26.35
CA ASP A 351 -8.21 8.72 27.69
C ASP A 351 -8.73 9.82 28.62
N THR A 352 -9.12 10.97 28.08
CA THR A 352 -9.39 12.18 28.86
C THR A 352 -10.88 12.52 29.01
N LEU A 353 -11.74 12.09 28.08
CA LEU A 353 -13.17 12.39 28.17
C LEU A 353 -13.92 11.45 29.13
N PRO A 354 -14.98 11.94 29.80
CA PRO A 354 -15.90 11.08 30.53
C PRO A 354 -16.52 10.01 29.64
N VAL A 355 -16.78 8.82 30.19
CA VAL A 355 -17.35 7.68 29.46
C VAL A 355 -18.72 8.03 28.86
N GLU A 356 -19.51 8.86 29.55
CA GLU A 356 -20.81 9.32 29.07
C GLU A 356 -20.69 10.16 27.80
N GLU A 357 -19.66 11.01 27.70
CA GLU A 357 -19.43 11.82 26.50
C GLU A 357 -18.88 10.97 25.35
N LEU A 358 -17.98 10.02 25.63
CA LEU A 358 -17.50 9.07 24.63
C LEU A 358 -18.67 8.28 24.02
N ARG A 359 -19.55 7.74 24.86
CA ARG A 359 -20.74 7.00 24.41
C ARG A 359 -21.72 7.86 23.62
N ARG A 360 -21.89 9.14 24.01
CA ARG A 360 -22.73 10.08 23.27
C ARG A 360 -22.17 10.31 21.85
N ARG A 361 -20.87 10.58 21.74
CA ARG A 361 -20.18 10.79 20.46
C ARG A 361 -20.24 9.55 19.58
N SER A 362 -19.93 8.39 20.15
CA SER A 362 -19.99 7.12 19.43
C SER A 362 -21.41 6.79 18.95
N ALA A 363 -22.45 7.09 19.73
CA ALA A 363 -23.83 6.93 19.26
C ALA A 363 -24.15 7.83 18.05
N ILE A 364 -23.75 9.11 18.08
CA ILE A 364 -23.95 10.04 16.95
C ILE A 364 -23.16 9.57 15.72
N ASN A 365 -21.90 9.21 15.87
CA ASN A 365 -21.08 8.70 14.77
C ASN A 365 -21.66 7.40 14.17
N THR A 366 -22.23 6.53 15.01
CA THR A 366 -22.91 5.30 14.55
C THR A 366 -24.17 5.65 13.74
N ASP A 367 -24.92 6.68 14.15
CA ASP A 367 -26.08 7.17 13.38
C ASP A 367 -25.64 7.72 12.02
N VAL A 368 -24.54 8.47 11.97
CA VAL A 368 -23.95 9.00 10.72
C VAL A 368 -23.56 7.85 9.78
N ALA A 369 -22.77 6.88 10.26
CA ALA A 369 -22.34 5.74 9.46
C ALA A 369 -23.53 4.91 8.94
N ALA A 370 -24.55 4.65 9.77
CA ALA A 370 -25.75 3.94 9.33
C ALA A 370 -26.53 4.72 8.24
N ALA A 371 -26.59 6.05 8.36
CA ALA A 371 -27.27 6.92 7.39
C ALA A 371 -26.53 6.97 6.04
N THR A 372 -25.20 7.10 6.04
CA THR A 372 -24.38 7.10 4.82
C THR A 372 -24.45 5.76 4.10
N ILE A 373 -24.33 4.65 4.84
CA ILE A 373 -24.51 3.30 4.30
C ILE A 373 -25.88 3.15 3.64
N SER A 374 -26.95 3.51 4.34
CA SER A 374 -28.32 3.37 3.82
C SER A 374 -28.55 4.23 2.58
N ALA A 375 -28.03 5.46 2.57
CA ALA A 375 -28.11 6.37 1.42
C ALA A 375 -27.33 5.83 0.21
N GLY A 376 -26.13 5.28 0.40
CA GLY A 376 -25.35 4.67 -0.68
C GLY A 376 -26.02 3.43 -1.27
N ILE A 377 -26.64 2.58 -0.44
CA ILE A 377 -27.42 1.42 -0.90
C ILE A 377 -28.65 1.88 -1.71
N ALA A 378 -29.36 2.91 -1.24
CA ALA A 378 -30.51 3.48 -1.95
C ALA A 378 -30.09 4.08 -3.31
N TYR A 379 -28.99 4.83 -3.35
CA TYR A 379 -28.44 5.39 -4.59
C TYR A 379 -28.14 4.31 -5.62
N ALA A 380 -27.54 3.19 -5.17
CA ALA A 380 -27.22 2.07 -6.04
C ALA A 380 -28.47 1.41 -6.63
N GLU A 381 -29.57 1.30 -5.88
CA GLU A 381 -30.84 0.77 -6.37
C GLU A 381 -31.49 1.73 -7.39
N ASP A 382 -31.58 3.02 -7.05
CA ASP A 382 -32.22 4.04 -7.90
C ASP A 382 -31.48 4.22 -9.24
N ASN A 383 -30.16 4.06 -9.24
CA ASN A 383 -29.29 4.23 -10.41
C ASN A 383 -28.77 2.91 -11.00
N ARG A 384 -29.28 1.76 -10.53
CA ARG A 384 -28.75 0.41 -10.84
C ARG A 384 -28.45 0.18 -12.32
N ARG A 385 -29.38 0.56 -13.19
CA ARG A 385 -29.23 0.31 -14.64
C ARG A 385 -28.09 1.11 -15.26
N GLU A 386 -27.93 2.36 -14.84
CA GLU A 386 -26.86 3.22 -15.33
C GLU A 386 -25.50 2.78 -14.79
N LEU A 387 -25.42 2.49 -13.49
CA LEU A 387 -24.20 1.95 -12.86
C LEU A 387 -23.72 0.66 -13.54
N ILE A 388 -24.64 -0.28 -13.86
CA ILE A 388 -24.29 -1.50 -14.62
C ILE A 388 -23.80 -1.16 -16.03
N ALA A 389 -24.46 -0.23 -16.72
CA ALA A 389 -24.09 0.16 -18.07
C ALA A 389 -22.70 0.82 -18.11
N ASP A 390 -22.39 1.66 -17.13
CA ASP A 390 -21.11 2.33 -17.02
C ASP A 390 -19.98 1.38 -16.62
N GLN A 391 -20.21 0.44 -15.72
CA GLN A 391 -19.22 -0.60 -15.41
C GLN A 391 -18.94 -1.48 -16.65
N ILE A 392 -19.97 -1.82 -17.44
CA ILE A 392 -19.79 -2.49 -18.74
C ILE A 392 -18.95 -1.61 -19.68
N GLU A 393 -19.19 -0.30 -19.70
CA GLU A 393 -18.47 0.65 -20.56
C GLU A 393 -17.00 0.77 -20.18
N VAL A 394 -16.65 0.84 -18.87
CA VAL A 394 -15.26 0.80 -18.38
C VAL A 394 -14.52 -0.39 -18.98
N PHE A 395 -15.09 -1.59 -18.85
CA PHE A 395 -14.46 -2.82 -19.34
C PHE A 395 -14.44 -2.90 -20.87
N ARG A 396 -15.47 -2.40 -21.55
CA ARG A 396 -15.53 -2.34 -23.01
C ARG A 396 -14.43 -1.44 -23.56
N ARG A 397 -14.26 -0.23 -23.02
CA ARG A 397 -13.18 0.69 -23.40
C ARG A 397 -11.83 0.00 -23.23
N GLY A 398 -11.65 -0.70 -22.10
CA GLY A 398 -10.52 -1.58 -21.80
C GLY A 398 -10.16 -2.55 -22.93
N TRP A 399 -11.11 -3.41 -23.32
CA TRP A 399 -10.92 -4.41 -24.38
C TRP A 399 -10.65 -3.80 -25.76
N GLU A 400 -11.30 -2.70 -26.10
CA GLU A 400 -11.11 -2.02 -27.40
C GLU A 400 -9.79 -1.24 -27.44
N GLY A 401 -9.23 -0.89 -26.29
CA GLY A 401 -8.06 -0.02 -26.20
C GLY A 401 -8.40 1.43 -26.57
N GLU A 402 -9.61 1.89 -26.25
CA GLU A 402 -10.06 3.27 -26.51
C GLU A 402 -9.33 4.28 -25.61
N SER A 403 -9.06 5.48 -26.10
CA SER A 403 -8.61 6.58 -25.25
C SER A 403 -9.69 6.97 -24.24
N GLN A 404 -9.28 7.48 -23.07
CA GLN A 404 -10.19 8.11 -22.11
C GLN A 404 -10.94 9.29 -22.75
N ARG A 405 -12.13 9.59 -22.23
CA ARG A 405 -12.96 10.69 -22.71
C ARG A 405 -12.53 12.01 -22.09
N GLU A 406 -12.51 13.05 -22.90
CA GLU A 406 -12.34 14.43 -22.41
C GLU A 406 -13.63 14.87 -21.70
N ILE A 407 -13.47 15.47 -20.51
CA ILE A 407 -14.58 15.93 -19.68
C ILE A 407 -14.69 17.46 -19.83
N PRO A 408 -15.86 17.98 -20.28
CA PRO A 408 -16.05 19.41 -20.46
C PRO A 408 -16.20 20.14 -19.12
N ASP A 409 -15.91 21.45 -19.11
CA ASP A 409 -16.17 22.31 -17.94
C ASP A 409 -17.64 22.21 -17.50
N GLY A 410 -17.86 22.18 -16.19
CA GLY A 410 -19.20 22.09 -15.62
C GLY A 410 -19.89 20.74 -15.84
N TYR A 411 -19.14 19.68 -16.15
CA TYR A 411 -19.66 18.30 -16.23
C TYR A 411 -20.46 17.92 -14.97
N VAL A 412 -19.89 18.25 -13.81
CA VAL A 412 -20.60 18.43 -12.53
C VAL A 412 -20.28 19.84 -12.01
N PRO A 413 -21.09 20.42 -11.10
CA PRO A 413 -20.79 21.71 -10.50
C PRO A 413 -19.38 21.74 -9.88
N GLY A 414 -18.52 22.65 -10.33
CA GLY A 414 -17.15 22.79 -9.86
C GLY A 414 -16.08 22.19 -10.78
N PHE A 415 -16.43 21.28 -11.70
CA PHE A 415 -15.44 20.64 -12.57
C PHE A 415 -14.81 21.64 -13.57
N GLY A 416 -13.48 21.75 -13.53
CA GLY A 416 -12.69 22.71 -14.30
C GLY A 416 -11.46 22.12 -15.00
N GLU A 417 -10.52 23.01 -15.36
CA GLU A 417 -9.26 22.64 -16.04
C GLU A 417 -8.33 21.85 -15.12
N GLU A 418 -8.33 22.20 -13.83
CA GLU A 418 -7.54 21.60 -12.75
C GLU A 418 -7.86 20.13 -12.48
N ASP A 419 -9.04 19.65 -12.91
CA ASP A 419 -9.54 18.29 -12.69
C ASP A 419 -9.25 17.35 -13.86
N ARG A 420 -8.57 17.83 -14.92
CA ARG A 420 -8.36 17.05 -16.14
C ARG A 420 -7.08 16.20 -16.07
N TYR A 421 -7.24 14.94 -15.67
CA TYR A 421 -6.17 13.95 -15.67
C TYR A 421 -6.48 12.79 -16.62
N SER A 422 -5.50 12.40 -17.42
CA SER A 422 -5.62 11.27 -18.36
C SER A 422 -4.28 10.58 -18.57
N ALA A 423 -4.31 9.32 -18.97
CA ALA A 423 -3.15 8.50 -19.27
C ALA A 423 -3.15 8.08 -20.75
N GLU A 424 -1.95 8.04 -21.33
CA GLU A 424 -1.74 7.35 -22.60
C GLU A 424 -1.40 5.87 -22.33
N PHE A 425 -2.33 4.97 -22.64
CA PHE A 425 -2.09 3.54 -22.49
C PHE A 425 -1.18 3.00 -23.61
N PRO A 426 -0.08 2.29 -23.28
CA PRO A 426 0.68 1.59 -24.31
C PRO A 426 -0.12 0.41 -24.86
N ARG A 427 0.26 -0.11 -26.02
CA ARG A 427 -0.39 -1.29 -26.59
C ARG A 427 -0.10 -2.56 -25.77
N ALA A 428 1.10 -2.72 -25.22
CA ALA A 428 1.44 -3.85 -24.36
C ALA A 428 2.68 -3.56 -23.51
N TYR A 429 2.81 -4.27 -22.39
CA TYR A 429 4.06 -4.42 -21.66
C TYR A 429 4.63 -5.83 -21.84
N VAL A 430 5.96 -5.94 -21.78
CA VAL A 430 6.69 -7.21 -21.77
C VAL A 430 7.60 -7.25 -20.56
N ILE A 431 7.46 -8.28 -19.73
CA ILE A 431 8.43 -8.59 -18.68
C ILE A 431 9.35 -9.68 -19.28
N PRO A 432 10.58 -9.32 -19.72
CA PRO A 432 11.46 -10.25 -20.41
C PRO A 432 11.86 -11.40 -19.50
N ALA A 433 12.14 -12.54 -20.11
CA ALA A 433 12.77 -13.70 -19.48
C ALA A 433 14.25 -13.82 -19.85
N GLY A 434 14.98 -14.66 -19.11
CA GLY A 434 16.40 -14.95 -19.40
C GLY A 434 17.32 -13.79 -19.05
N THR A 435 18.40 -13.61 -19.83
CA THR A 435 19.47 -12.64 -19.52
C THR A 435 19.07 -11.18 -19.72
N ALA A 436 17.95 -10.90 -20.38
CA ALA A 436 17.41 -9.56 -20.51
C ALA A 436 16.67 -9.11 -19.24
N GLN A 437 16.44 -10.01 -18.28
CA GLN A 437 15.80 -9.71 -17.01
C GLN A 437 16.87 -9.48 -15.93
N ARG A 438 16.77 -8.35 -15.22
CA ARG A 438 17.63 -8.03 -14.07
C ARG A 438 17.49 -9.06 -12.95
N SER A 439 16.26 -9.37 -12.55
CA SER A 439 15.97 -10.28 -11.44
C SER A 439 14.78 -11.17 -11.77
N ALA A 440 15.03 -12.48 -11.85
CA ALA A 440 13.97 -13.46 -12.06
C ALA A 440 12.96 -13.50 -10.89
N PRO A 441 13.39 -13.50 -9.61
CA PRO A 441 12.46 -13.35 -8.49
C PRO A 441 11.62 -12.07 -8.55
N ALA A 442 12.21 -10.93 -8.95
CA ALA A 442 11.46 -9.68 -9.10
C ALA A 442 10.41 -9.78 -10.20
N ALA A 443 10.76 -10.35 -11.35
CA ALA A 443 9.83 -10.58 -12.45
C ALA A 443 8.69 -11.52 -12.03
N ALA A 444 8.99 -12.60 -11.31
CA ALA A 444 7.98 -13.51 -10.79
C ALA A 444 7.04 -12.79 -9.80
N ARG A 445 7.58 -12.06 -8.83
CA ARG A 445 6.82 -11.25 -7.88
C ARG A 445 5.90 -10.25 -8.58
N LEU A 446 6.39 -9.52 -9.59
CA LEU A 446 5.59 -8.55 -10.34
C LEU A 446 4.47 -9.25 -11.13
N VAL A 447 4.75 -10.39 -11.76
CA VAL A 447 3.73 -11.18 -12.46
C VAL A 447 2.67 -11.72 -11.50
N ASP A 448 3.07 -12.31 -10.38
CA ASP A 448 2.13 -12.80 -9.36
C ASP A 448 1.28 -11.66 -8.81
N HIS A 449 1.87 -10.48 -8.64
CA HIS A 449 1.15 -9.30 -8.18
C HIS A 449 0.12 -8.78 -9.18
N LEU A 450 0.47 -8.75 -10.47
CA LEU A 450 -0.49 -8.43 -11.54
C LEU A 450 -1.66 -9.42 -11.52
N VAL A 451 -1.36 -10.72 -11.47
CA VAL A 451 -2.40 -11.77 -11.47
C VAL A 451 -3.27 -11.73 -10.21
N ALA A 452 -2.68 -11.47 -9.03
CA ALA A 452 -3.42 -11.30 -7.79
C ALA A 452 -4.36 -10.08 -7.80
N ASN A 453 -4.05 -9.07 -8.62
CA ASN A 453 -4.88 -7.90 -8.89
C ASN A 453 -5.81 -8.09 -10.10
N ASP A 454 -5.98 -9.33 -10.56
CA ASP A 454 -6.83 -9.72 -11.70
C ASP A 454 -6.46 -9.06 -13.04
N VAL A 455 -5.17 -8.72 -13.19
CA VAL A 455 -4.59 -8.32 -14.47
C VAL A 455 -4.25 -9.57 -15.28
N ARG A 456 -4.67 -9.60 -16.54
CA ARG A 456 -4.44 -10.71 -17.46
C ARG A 456 -3.00 -10.67 -17.95
N VAL A 457 -2.23 -11.68 -17.52
CA VAL A 457 -0.86 -11.91 -17.99
C VAL A 457 -0.81 -13.18 -18.84
N THR A 458 -0.06 -13.14 -19.93
CA THR A 458 0.20 -14.32 -20.77
C THR A 458 1.70 -14.55 -20.94
N ARG A 459 2.10 -15.78 -21.26
CA ARG A 459 3.50 -16.17 -21.46
C ARG A 459 3.77 -16.55 -22.91
N ALA A 460 4.80 -15.99 -23.51
CA ALA A 460 5.18 -16.26 -24.89
C ALA A 460 5.74 -17.68 -25.07
N LYS A 461 5.18 -18.45 -26.02
CA LYS A 461 5.66 -19.82 -26.35
C LYS A 461 6.97 -19.84 -27.14
N HIS A 462 7.26 -18.75 -27.86
CA HIS A 462 8.43 -18.62 -28.72
C HIS A 462 9.05 -17.24 -28.53
N ALA A 463 10.31 -17.08 -28.95
CA ALA A 463 10.94 -15.77 -29.02
C ALA A 463 10.21 -14.89 -30.05
N PHE A 464 10.16 -13.59 -29.81
CA PHE A 464 9.48 -12.63 -30.68
C PHE A 464 10.17 -11.26 -30.64
N ARG A 465 9.86 -10.40 -31.62
CA ARG A 465 10.38 -9.04 -31.70
C ARG A 465 9.24 -8.04 -31.53
N LEU A 466 9.41 -7.06 -30.65
CA LEU A 466 8.43 -6.01 -30.37
C LEU A 466 9.16 -4.68 -30.14
N SER A 467 8.71 -3.60 -30.77
CA SER A 467 9.27 -2.24 -30.62
C SER A 467 10.80 -2.19 -30.77
N GLY A 468 11.33 -2.97 -31.71
CA GLY A 468 12.78 -3.05 -31.99
C GLY A 468 13.60 -3.95 -31.04
N ARG A 469 12.99 -4.47 -29.96
CA ARG A 469 13.62 -5.36 -28.98
C ARG A 469 13.28 -6.83 -29.27
N ASN A 470 14.21 -7.73 -28.97
CA ASN A 470 14.00 -9.18 -29.06
C ASN A 470 13.71 -9.72 -27.67
N HIS A 471 12.61 -10.46 -27.52
CA HIS A 471 12.22 -11.09 -26.27
C HIS A 471 12.31 -12.61 -26.40
N ALA A 472 12.89 -13.26 -25.40
CA ALA A 472 13.05 -14.72 -25.39
C ALA A 472 11.69 -15.44 -25.21
N ALA A 473 11.65 -16.71 -25.60
CA ALA A 473 10.56 -17.59 -25.22
C ALA A 473 10.44 -17.62 -23.68
N GLY A 474 9.20 -17.65 -23.18
CA GLY A 474 8.93 -17.60 -21.76
C GLY A 474 8.80 -16.20 -21.17
N SER A 475 9.06 -15.13 -21.93
CA SER A 475 8.75 -13.75 -21.50
C SER A 475 7.25 -13.57 -21.28
N TYR A 476 6.88 -12.75 -20.30
CA TYR A 476 5.48 -12.45 -20.00
C TYR A 476 5.02 -11.22 -20.81
N VAL A 477 3.77 -11.25 -21.24
CA VAL A 477 3.12 -10.22 -22.05
C VAL A 477 1.84 -9.80 -21.34
N VAL A 478 1.74 -8.50 -21.04
CA VAL A 478 0.55 -7.83 -20.54
C VAL A 478 -0.05 -7.07 -21.71
N ASP A 479 -1.09 -7.63 -22.33
CA ASP A 479 -1.80 -6.96 -23.42
C ASP A 479 -2.74 -5.90 -22.80
N MET A 480 -2.57 -4.63 -23.14
CA MET A 480 -3.39 -3.56 -22.56
C MET A 480 -4.82 -3.49 -23.12
N ARG A 481 -5.16 -4.33 -24.10
CA ARG A 481 -6.54 -4.60 -24.50
C ARG A 481 -7.17 -5.64 -23.58
N GLN A 482 -7.50 -5.18 -22.39
CA GLN A 482 -8.09 -5.96 -21.31
C GLN A 482 -8.93 -5.04 -20.42
N PRO A 483 -9.89 -5.56 -19.64
CA PRO A 483 -10.89 -4.74 -18.96
C PRO A 483 -10.28 -3.90 -17.84
N LYS A 484 -9.32 -4.44 -17.08
CA LYS A 484 -8.61 -3.75 -15.98
C LYS A 484 -7.32 -3.08 -16.45
N ARG A 485 -7.32 -2.52 -17.67
CA ARG A 485 -6.14 -1.84 -18.24
C ARG A 485 -5.65 -0.66 -17.39
N GLY A 486 -6.57 0.03 -16.71
CA GLY A 486 -6.24 1.14 -15.81
C GLY A 486 -5.34 0.62 -14.70
N LEU A 487 -5.77 -0.43 -14.00
CA LEU A 487 -4.99 -1.09 -12.95
C LEU A 487 -3.65 -1.65 -13.45
N ALA A 488 -3.65 -2.29 -14.63
CA ALA A 488 -2.42 -2.79 -15.23
C ALA A 488 -1.42 -1.66 -15.54
N ASN A 489 -1.90 -0.55 -16.11
CA ASN A 489 -1.08 0.58 -16.49
C ASN A 489 -0.54 1.29 -15.26
N VAL A 490 -1.41 1.49 -14.28
CA VAL A 490 -1.06 2.14 -13.03
C VAL A 490 0.13 1.34 -12.43
N ILE A 491 0.08 0.00 -12.37
CA ILE A 491 1.14 -0.83 -11.77
C ILE A 491 2.47 -0.74 -12.55
N LEU A 492 2.40 -0.70 -13.88
CA LEU A 492 3.54 -0.91 -14.78
C LEU A 492 4.14 0.35 -15.39
N ALA A 493 3.38 1.44 -15.47
CA ALA A 493 3.84 2.70 -16.04
C ALA A 493 4.87 3.37 -15.13
N ASP A 494 5.67 4.25 -15.73
CA ASP A 494 6.67 5.04 -15.01
C ASP A 494 6.01 6.01 -14.01
N GLY A 495 4.80 6.48 -14.34
CA GLY A 495 4.03 7.48 -13.59
C GLY A 495 4.02 8.83 -14.30
N LYS A 496 3.71 9.91 -13.58
CA LYS A 496 3.71 11.29 -14.09
C LYS A 496 4.31 12.24 -13.04
N ASP A 497 5.14 13.18 -13.46
CA ASP A 497 5.49 14.35 -12.66
C ASP A 497 4.31 15.33 -12.68
N ILE A 498 3.64 15.47 -11.53
CA ILE A 498 2.47 16.32 -11.33
C ILE A 498 2.81 17.59 -10.54
N SER A 499 4.10 17.91 -10.39
CA SER A 499 4.55 19.06 -9.59
C SER A 499 3.98 20.39 -10.10
N ALA A 500 3.76 20.52 -11.42
CA ALA A 500 3.20 21.72 -12.03
C ALA A 500 1.66 21.76 -11.99
N ASP A 501 1.01 20.61 -11.76
CA ASP A 501 -0.45 20.49 -11.83
C ASP A 501 -1.10 20.88 -10.49
N VAL A 502 -0.41 20.62 -9.38
CA VAL A 502 -0.94 20.86 -8.02
C VAL A 502 0.13 21.41 -7.07
N PRO A 503 -0.23 22.28 -6.10
CA PRO A 503 0.74 22.91 -5.22
C PRO A 503 1.31 21.97 -4.14
N ARG A 504 0.55 20.92 -3.80
CA ARG A 504 0.86 19.95 -2.75
C ARG A 504 0.11 18.64 -3.00
N MET A 505 0.52 17.62 -2.27
CA MET A 505 -0.15 16.33 -2.21
C MET A 505 -0.68 16.09 -0.80
N TYR A 506 -1.77 15.33 -0.73
CA TYR A 506 -2.28 14.78 0.52
C TYR A 506 -1.40 13.62 1.02
N ASP A 507 -1.05 12.67 0.14
CA ASP A 507 -0.15 11.56 0.45
C ASP A 507 0.85 11.32 -0.72
N ILE A 508 1.19 10.07 -1.03
CA ILE A 508 2.14 9.73 -2.08
C ILE A 508 1.60 10.01 -3.50
N SER A 509 2.52 10.37 -4.38
CA SER A 509 2.25 10.84 -5.75
C SER A 509 3.03 10.08 -6.81
N GLY A 510 4.20 9.52 -6.47
CA GLY A 510 4.93 8.62 -7.34
C GLY A 510 4.76 7.19 -6.89
N TRP A 511 4.25 6.34 -7.77
CA TRP A 511 4.11 4.93 -7.46
C TRP A 511 4.26 4.15 -8.78
N SER A 512 5.21 3.21 -8.81
CA SER A 512 5.50 2.43 -10.02
C SER A 512 6.16 1.12 -9.63
N HIS A 513 5.41 0.02 -9.71
CA HIS A 513 5.96 -1.30 -9.44
C HIS A 513 6.93 -1.70 -10.56
N GLY A 514 6.64 -1.28 -11.80
CA GLY A 514 7.52 -1.48 -12.95
C GLY A 514 8.94 -0.93 -12.72
N LEU A 515 9.07 0.24 -12.09
CA LEU A 515 10.37 0.84 -11.80
C LEU A 515 10.95 0.43 -10.44
N LEU A 516 10.11 0.28 -9.41
CA LEU A 516 10.57 0.14 -8.03
C LEU A 516 10.60 -1.30 -7.51
N TRP A 517 10.01 -2.28 -8.19
CA TRP A 517 10.05 -3.68 -7.76
C TRP A 517 11.22 -4.47 -8.34
N GLY A 518 12.12 -3.83 -9.09
CA GLY A 518 13.40 -4.40 -9.51
C GLY A 518 13.35 -5.37 -10.69
N ALA A 519 12.17 -5.56 -11.30
CA ALA A 519 12.00 -6.28 -12.55
C ALA A 519 12.26 -5.34 -13.74
N THR A 520 12.88 -5.86 -14.79
CA THR A 520 12.90 -5.19 -16.09
C THR A 520 11.50 -5.26 -16.71
N VAL A 521 10.98 -4.14 -17.21
CA VAL A 521 9.70 -4.03 -17.92
C VAL A 521 9.91 -3.21 -19.19
N ASP A 522 9.48 -3.75 -20.33
CA ASP A 522 9.53 -3.06 -21.62
C ASP A 522 8.11 -2.65 -22.05
N ALA A 523 7.91 -1.37 -22.37
CA ALA A 523 6.66 -0.88 -22.92
C ALA A 523 6.68 -0.85 -24.46
N SER A 524 5.59 -1.29 -25.09
CA SER A 524 5.34 -1.15 -26.52
C SER A 524 4.19 -0.19 -26.74
N ARG A 525 4.50 1.05 -27.13
CA ARG A 525 3.50 2.13 -27.26
C ARG A 525 2.42 1.80 -28.30
N SER A 526 2.80 1.42 -29.52
CA SER A 526 1.84 1.23 -30.62
C SER A 526 1.82 -0.19 -31.21
N GLN A 527 2.92 -0.95 -31.10
CA GLN A 527 3.00 -2.27 -31.72
C GLN A 527 2.33 -3.34 -30.85
N ALA A 528 1.44 -4.14 -31.43
CA ALA A 528 0.86 -5.30 -30.77
C ALA A 528 1.84 -6.50 -30.76
N PRO A 529 1.87 -7.30 -29.68
CA PRO A 529 2.67 -8.51 -29.63
C PRO A 529 2.16 -9.54 -30.67
N LYS A 530 3.05 -10.03 -31.53
CA LYS A 530 2.74 -11.05 -32.54
C LYS A 530 3.39 -12.38 -32.17
N VAL A 531 2.86 -13.03 -31.14
CA VAL A 531 3.37 -14.30 -30.62
C VAL A 531 2.24 -15.14 -30.03
N ARG A 532 2.33 -16.47 -30.14
CA ARG A 532 1.41 -17.36 -29.42
C ARG A 532 1.74 -17.32 -27.94
N THR A 533 0.74 -17.09 -27.10
CA THR A 533 0.90 -17.05 -25.65
C THR A 533 0.01 -18.08 -24.95
N THR A 534 0.22 -18.26 -23.64
CA THR A 534 -0.67 -18.99 -22.72
C THR A 534 -1.01 -18.12 -21.52
N PRO A 535 -2.24 -18.13 -21.01
CA PRO A 535 -2.57 -17.48 -19.74
C PRO A 535 -1.66 -17.91 -18.59
N VAL A 536 -1.41 -17.01 -17.65
CA VAL A 536 -0.52 -17.20 -16.50
C VAL A 536 -1.33 -17.01 -15.23
N PRO A 537 -1.67 -18.08 -14.50
CA PRO A 537 -2.35 -17.98 -13.21
C PRO A 537 -1.38 -17.75 -12.03
N ALA A 538 -0.08 -18.00 -12.26
CA ALA A 538 1.02 -17.71 -11.36
C ALA A 538 2.32 -17.73 -12.16
N ALA A 539 3.32 -16.97 -11.72
CA ALA A 539 4.64 -16.94 -12.30
C ALA A 539 5.29 -18.32 -12.27
N SER A 540 6.13 -18.60 -13.28
CA SER A 540 6.93 -19.82 -13.30
C SER A 540 8.00 -19.79 -12.20
N PRO A 541 8.30 -20.94 -11.57
CA PRO A 541 9.43 -21.03 -10.65
C PRO A 541 10.73 -20.57 -11.30
N THR A 542 11.53 -19.82 -10.54
CA THR A 542 12.76 -19.17 -11.04
C THR A 542 14.04 -19.76 -10.47
N GLY A 543 13.93 -20.61 -9.44
CA GLY A 543 15.07 -21.18 -8.72
C GLY A 543 15.90 -22.17 -9.56
N SER A 544 17.22 -22.03 -9.53
CA SER A 544 18.12 -23.02 -10.16
C SER A 544 19.52 -23.05 -9.56
N VAL A 545 20.21 -24.18 -9.76
CA VAL A 545 21.62 -24.37 -9.39
C VAL A 545 22.40 -24.81 -10.63
N ASP A 546 23.04 -23.86 -11.29
CA ASP A 546 23.69 -24.08 -12.58
C ASP A 546 25.16 -24.49 -12.45
N ALA A 547 25.74 -24.32 -11.27
CA ALA A 547 27.12 -24.71 -11.00
C ALA A 547 27.29 -26.25 -11.10
N PRO A 548 28.34 -26.78 -11.75
CA PRO A 548 28.64 -28.21 -11.72
C PRO A 548 28.88 -28.74 -10.30
N ARG A 549 28.65 -30.04 -10.08
CA ARG A 549 28.94 -30.69 -8.78
C ARG A 549 30.42 -30.52 -8.39
N GLY A 550 30.67 -30.30 -7.09
CA GLY A 550 32.02 -30.11 -6.55
C GLY A 550 32.67 -28.77 -6.90
N LYS A 551 31.91 -27.80 -7.42
CA LYS A 551 32.37 -26.42 -7.64
C LYS A 551 31.65 -25.47 -6.70
N ASP A 552 32.38 -24.45 -6.25
CA ASP A 552 31.82 -23.36 -5.45
C ASP A 552 30.78 -22.59 -6.27
N LEU A 553 29.80 -22.05 -5.55
CA LEU A 553 28.62 -21.41 -6.09
C LEU A 553 28.67 -19.90 -5.83
N ALA A 554 27.93 -19.15 -6.63
CA ALA A 554 27.84 -17.70 -6.52
C ALA A 554 26.38 -17.26 -6.69
N LEU A 555 25.93 -16.37 -5.81
CA LEU A 555 24.66 -15.69 -5.87
C LEU A 555 24.91 -14.18 -5.95
N ARG A 556 24.41 -13.55 -7.01
CA ARG A 556 24.44 -12.09 -7.13
C ARG A 556 23.25 -11.52 -6.36
N VAL A 557 23.49 -10.74 -5.31
CA VAL A 557 22.40 -10.18 -4.48
C VAL A 557 21.90 -8.88 -5.09
N VAL A 558 20.70 -8.92 -5.69
CA VAL A 558 20.05 -7.78 -6.37
C VAL A 558 18.57 -7.62 -6.01
N ASP A 559 17.99 -8.60 -5.34
CA ASP A 559 16.59 -8.64 -4.90
C ASP A 559 16.48 -9.10 -3.44
N GLY A 560 15.40 -8.73 -2.76
CA GLY A 560 15.12 -9.20 -1.40
C GLY A 560 15.07 -10.73 -1.25
N LYS A 561 14.68 -11.47 -2.31
CA LYS A 561 14.75 -12.95 -2.29
C LYS A 561 16.19 -13.48 -2.28
N ASP A 562 17.13 -12.78 -2.91
CA ASP A 562 18.54 -13.14 -2.82
C ASP A 562 19.06 -12.93 -1.39
N VAL A 563 18.63 -11.84 -0.74
CA VAL A 563 18.95 -11.53 0.66
C VAL A 563 18.43 -12.64 1.58
N GLN A 564 17.16 -13.04 1.43
CA GLN A 564 16.56 -14.15 2.18
C GLN A 564 17.37 -15.45 2.01
N ALA A 565 17.82 -15.75 0.80
CA ALA A 565 18.64 -16.93 0.53
C ALA A 565 20.02 -16.85 1.20
N VAL A 566 20.66 -15.68 1.18
CA VAL A 566 21.94 -15.44 1.88
C VAL A 566 21.77 -15.61 3.38
N ASN A 567 20.79 -14.94 4.00
CA ASN A 567 20.53 -15.04 5.44
C ASN A 567 20.15 -16.46 5.88
N PHE A 568 19.36 -17.18 5.06
CA PHE A 568 19.04 -18.59 5.30
C PHE A 568 20.28 -19.51 5.30
N LEU A 569 21.24 -19.26 4.41
CA LEU A 569 22.49 -20.04 4.35
C LEU A 569 23.43 -19.63 5.49
N ALA A 570 23.52 -18.34 5.80
CA ALA A 570 24.35 -17.81 6.88
C ALA A 570 23.90 -18.35 8.25
N GLY A 571 22.58 -18.42 8.49
CA GLY A 571 22.01 -19.01 9.71
C GLY A 571 22.16 -20.54 9.84
N GLN A 572 22.86 -21.20 8.91
CA GLN A 572 23.25 -22.61 8.98
C GLN A 572 24.75 -22.81 9.17
N ASP A 573 25.45 -21.78 9.68
CA ASP A 573 26.90 -21.77 9.92
C ASP A 573 27.74 -22.07 8.66
N ILE A 574 27.21 -21.74 7.49
CA ILE A 574 27.93 -21.89 6.22
C ILE A 574 28.86 -20.68 6.06
N ALA A 575 30.15 -20.94 5.83
CA ALA A 575 31.15 -19.89 5.60
C ALA A 575 30.96 -19.18 4.26
N LEU A 576 30.08 -18.17 4.25
CA LEU A 576 29.81 -17.31 3.10
C LEU A 576 30.88 -16.22 2.98
N HIS A 577 31.14 -15.81 1.74
CA HIS A 577 32.04 -14.69 1.48
C HIS A 577 31.43 -13.73 0.46
N ARG A 578 31.60 -12.43 0.68
CA ARG A 578 31.09 -11.34 -0.16
C ARG A 578 32.21 -10.76 -1.02
N ARG A 579 31.89 -10.46 -2.29
CA ARG A 579 32.73 -9.66 -3.18
C ARG A 579 32.26 -8.22 -3.21
N ASP A 580 33.13 -7.30 -3.63
CA ASP A 580 32.81 -5.87 -3.75
C ASP A 580 31.69 -5.59 -4.75
N ASP A 581 31.54 -6.45 -5.75
CA ASP A 581 30.42 -6.38 -6.68
C ASP A 581 29.09 -6.81 -6.03
N GLY A 582 29.07 -7.25 -4.77
CA GLY A 582 27.86 -7.72 -4.09
C GLY A 582 27.51 -9.19 -4.36
N THR A 583 28.38 -9.94 -5.04
CA THR A 583 28.22 -11.39 -5.21
C THR A 583 28.62 -12.12 -3.92
N VAL A 584 27.77 -13.05 -3.48
CA VAL A 584 28.04 -13.95 -2.36
C VAL A 584 28.49 -15.31 -2.87
N LEU A 585 29.66 -15.74 -2.41
CA LEU A 585 30.25 -17.05 -2.68
C LEU A 585 29.82 -18.06 -1.62
N VAL A 586 29.43 -19.25 -2.08
CA VAL A 586 29.00 -20.37 -1.24
C VAL A 586 29.89 -21.59 -1.54
N PRO A 587 30.45 -22.27 -0.52
CA PRO A 587 31.31 -23.42 -0.75
C PRO A 587 30.56 -24.60 -1.38
N ALA A 588 31.24 -25.38 -2.21
CA ALA A 588 30.69 -26.56 -2.88
C ALA A 588 30.10 -27.61 -1.90
N SER A 589 30.59 -27.64 -0.66
CA SER A 589 30.11 -28.52 0.40
C SER A 589 28.67 -28.22 0.84
N ALA A 590 28.21 -26.98 0.68
CA ALA A 590 26.87 -26.53 1.07
C ALA A 590 25.82 -26.68 -0.04
N ARG A 591 26.11 -27.47 -1.09
CA ARG A 591 25.25 -27.58 -2.27
C ARG A 591 23.81 -27.99 -1.94
N ARG A 592 23.59 -28.88 -0.97
CA ARG A 592 22.24 -29.34 -0.61
C ARG A 592 21.40 -28.20 -0.04
N GLN A 593 22.00 -27.39 0.83
CA GLN A 593 21.39 -26.20 1.40
C GLN A 593 21.13 -25.15 0.33
N VAL A 594 22.03 -25.01 -0.65
CA VAL A 594 21.83 -24.15 -1.82
C VAL A 594 20.67 -24.63 -2.69
N GLU A 595 20.53 -25.94 -2.93
CA GLU A 595 19.39 -26.50 -3.68
C GLU A 595 18.06 -26.19 -2.96
N THR A 596 18.02 -26.32 -1.63
CA THR A 596 16.87 -25.90 -0.81
C THR A 596 16.61 -24.39 -0.87
N ALA A 597 17.66 -23.56 -0.79
CA ALA A 597 17.52 -22.11 -0.87
C ALA A 597 17.02 -21.66 -2.26
N ALA A 598 17.56 -22.25 -3.32
CA ALA A 598 17.14 -21.97 -4.70
C ALA A 598 15.66 -22.32 -4.90
N GLU A 599 15.20 -23.48 -4.42
CA GLU A 599 13.81 -23.90 -4.50
C GLU A 599 12.89 -22.99 -3.65
N ARG A 600 13.27 -22.71 -2.41
CA ARG A 600 12.45 -21.94 -1.46
C ARG A 600 12.29 -20.47 -1.84
N PHE A 601 13.36 -19.84 -2.30
CA PHE A 601 13.39 -18.40 -2.58
C PHE A 601 13.32 -18.06 -4.07
N GLY A 602 13.37 -19.07 -4.94
CA GLY A 602 13.33 -18.86 -6.39
C GLY A 602 14.61 -18.24 -6.97
N VAL A 603 15.74 -18.31 -6.25
CA VAL A 603 16.98 -17.64 -6.64
C VAL A 603 17.89 -18.56 -7.46
N ARG A 604 18.76 -17.95 -8.28
CA ARG A 604 19.65 -18.66 -9.19
C ARG A 604 21.10 -18.63 -8.70
N PHE A 605 21.65 -19.81 -8.41
CA PHE A 605 23.06 -19.98 -8.09
C PHE A 605 23.86 -20.35 -9.35
N THR A 606 24.90 -19.58 -9.61
CA THR A 606 25.84 -19.81 -10.71
C THR A 606 27.16 -20.38 -10.20
N ARG A 607 28.09 -20.71 -11.10
CA ARG A 607 29.42 -21.17 -10.72
C ARG A 607 30.27 -19.97 -10.29
N ALA A 608 30.94 -20.08 -9.14
CA ALA A 608 31.95 -19.11 -8.73
C ALA A 608 33.15 -19.11 -9.69
N GLY A 609 33.57 -17.92 -10.14
CA GLY A 609 34.76 -17.75 -10.98
C GLY A 609 36.07 -17.99 -10.20
N PRO A 610 37.18 -18.37 -10.87
CA PRO A 610 38.50 -18.53 -10.23
C PRO A 610 39.02 -17.18 -9.71
N GLY A 611 39.54 -17.13 -8.48
CA GLY A 611 40.07 -15.89 -7.88
C GLY A 611 39.57 -15.65 -6.45
N GLU A 612 39.86 -14.46 -5.91
CA GLU A 612 39.67 -14.07 -4.51
C GLU A 612 38.36 -14.55 -3.89
N ARG A 613 38.50 -15.07 -2.66
CA ARG A 613 37.41 -15.63 -1.88
C ARG A 613 36.38 -14.57 -1.47
N GLY A 614 36.69 -13.28 -1.56
CA GLY A 614 35.87 -12.22 -0.98
C GLY A 614 36.11 -12.07 0.53
N THR A 615 35.47 -11.10 1.16
CA THR A 615 35.48 -10.93 2.63
C THR A 615 34.48 -11.89 3.27
N PRO A 616 34.73 -12.44 4.46
CA PRO A 616 33.72 -13.19 5.19
C PRO A 616 32.43 -12.37 5.33
N LEU A 617 31.27 -12.98 5.05
CA LEU A 617 29.97 -12.34 5.19
C LEU A 617 29.39 -12.70 6.56
N PRO A 618 29.23 -11.73 7.49
CA PRO A 618 28.57 -11.98 8.77
C PRO A 618 27.06 -12.15 8.58
N ALA A 619 26.41 -12.82 9.53
CA ALA A 619 24.96 -12.79 9.69
C ALA A 619 24.63 -11.76 10.79
N PRO A 620 24.40 -10.48 10.44
CA PRO A 620 24.27 -9.45 11.46
C PRO A 620 22.96 -9.60 12.24
N VAL A 621 23.08 -9.47 13.55
CA VAL A 621 22.00 -8.97 14.38
C VAL A 621 21.90 -7.46 14.15
N VAL A 622 20.72 -7.00 13.75
CA VAL A 622 20.42 -5.59 13.48
C VAL A 622 19.67 -5.01 14.67
N ALA A 623 20.29 -4.06 15.38
CA ALA A 623 19.53 -3.20 16.29
C ALA A 623 18.86 -2.12 15.45
N ALA A 624 17.53 -2.02 15.46
CA ALA A 624 16.80 -1.12 14.55
C ALA A 624 15.93 -0.14 15.33
N SER A 625 16.27 1.15 15.22
CA SER A 625 15.40 2.26 15.62
C SER A 625 14.72 2.78 14.37
N ALA A 626 13.55 2.21 14.08
CA ALA A 626 12.87 2.35 12.79
C ALA A 626 11.35 2.29 12.91
N SER A 627 10.65 2.72 11.86
CA SER A 627 9.19 2.58 11.78
C SER A 627 8.78 1.11 11.64
N ALA A 628 7.50 0.82 11.91
CA ALA A 628 7.02 -0.55 11.92
C ALA A 628 7.10 -1.25 10.55
N ASP A 629 6.91 -0.50 9.46
CA ASP A 629 7.07 -1.00 8.09
C ASP A 629 8.53 -1.35 7.77
N GLU A 630 9.50 -0.56 8.22
CA GLU A 630 10.92 -0.86 8.06
C GLU A 630 11.32 -2.09 8.88
N LEU A 631 10.85 -2.19 10.13
CA LEU A 631 11.05 -3.39 10.97
C LEU A 631 10.46 -4.64 10.31
N PHE A 632 9.28 -4.52 9.70
CA PHE A 632 8.67 -5.59 8.93
C PHE A 632 9.53 -6.01 7.75
N VAL A 633 10.03 -5.06 6.95
CA VAL A 633 10.86 -5.37 5.78
C VAL A 633 12.19 -6.00 6.19
N LEU A 634 12.88 -5.47 7.22
CA LEU A 634 14.13 -6.04 7.71
C LEU A 634 13.95 -7.50 8.17
N ARG A 635 12.83 -7.80 8.84
CA ARG A 635 12.46 -9.17 9.21
C ARG A 635 12.06 -10.02 8.00
N GLU A 636 11.35 -9.46 7.02
CA GLU A 636 11.02 -10.13 5.75
C GLU A 636 12.30 -10.55 5.01
N LEU A 637 13.36 -9.75 5.09
CA LEU A 637 14.68 -10.05 4.52
C LEU A 637 15.45 -11.15 5.27
N GLY A 638 14.95 -11.60 6.42
CA GLY A 638 15.52 -12.69 7.20
C GLY A 638 16.65 -12.26 8.14
N PHE A 639 16.76 -10.97 8.46
CA PHE A 639 17.66 -10.49 9.51
C PHE A 639 17.09 -10.80 10.91
N ASP A 640 17.97 -11.03 11.88
CA ASP A 640 17.60 -10.94 13.30
C ASP A 640 17.52 -9.47 13.69
N VAL A 641 16.31 -8.96 13.91
CA VAL A 641 16.04 -7.55 14.14
C VAL A 641 15.56 -7.33 15.57
N ARG A 642 16.36 -6.59 16.34
CA ARG A 642 16.07 -6.18 17.72
C ARG A 642 15.66 -4.71 17.72
N PRO A 643 14.38 -4.37 17.96
CA PRO A 643 13.95 -2.98 18.03
C PRO A 643 14.69 -2.25 19.16
N VAL A 644 15.19 -1.06 18.87
CA VAL A 644 15.86 -0.18 19.84
C VAL A 644 15.28 1.23 19.72
N SER A 645 15.45 2.05 20.75
CA SER A 645 15.04 3.46 20.81
C SER A 645 15.90 4.16 21.85
N THR A 646 15.76 5.49 21.98
CA THR A 646 16.38 6.24 23.09
C THR A 646 16.05 5.59 24.44
N GLN A 647 14.77 5.28 24.69
CA GLN A 647 14.33 4.69 25.95
C GLN A 647 14.90 3.28 26.15
N ALA A 648 14.95 2.45 25.11
CA ALA A 648 15.53 1.10 25.23
C ALA A 648 17.02 1.15 25.60
N LEU A 649 17.78 2.11 25.05
CA LEU A 649 19.18 2.30 25.42
C LEU A 649 19.33 2.80 26.86
N GLU A 650 18.47 3.71 27.33
CA GLU A 650 18.41 4.13 28.73
C GLU A 650 18.13 2.95 29.67
N ASP A 651 17.21 2.07 29.27
CA ASP A 651 16.82 0.87 30.02
C ASP A 651 17.89 -0.23 30.00
N GLY A 652 19.02 0.00 29.32
CA GLY A 652 20.17 -0.91 29.33
C GLY A 652 20.13 -1.99 28.24
N PHE A 653 19.53 -1.69 27.08
CA PHE A 653 19.59 -2.57 25.91
C PHE A 653 21.02 -3.05 25.61
N ASP A 654 21.16 -4.35 25.37
CA ASP A 654 22.45 -5.01 25.17
C ASP A 654 22.91 -4.92 23.71
N LEU A 655 24.01 -4.21 23.48
CA LEU A 655 24.64 -4.02 22.17
C LEU A 655 25.73 -5.05 21.86
N THR A 656 26.08 -5.97 22.77
CA THR A 656 27.26 -6.85 22.62
C THR A 656 27.15 -7.84 21.47
N GLU A 657 25.94 -8.29 21.13
CA GLU A 657 25.70 -9.22 20.01
C GLU A 657 25.28 -8.49 18.72
N VAL A 658 25.17 -7.16 18.75
CA VAL A 658 24.72 -6.36 17.61
C VAL A 658 25.87 -6.21 16.62
N GLY A 659 25.61 -6.50 15.35
CA GLY A 659 26.58 -6.28 14.27
C GLY A 659 26.41 -4.91 13.61
N THR A 660 25.19 -4.39 13.57
CA THR A 660 24.91 -3.09 12.96
C THR A 660 23.69 -2.42 13.60
N LEU A 661 23.75 -1.09 13.67
CA LEU A 661 22.65 -0.23 14.08
C LEU A 661 21.97 0.36 12.84
N PHE A 662 20.66 0.18 12.73
CA PHE A 662 19.83 0.84 11.73
C PHE A 662 19.04 1.99 12.39
N VAL A 663 19.22 3.22 11.91
CA VAL A 663 18.57 4.42 12.48
C VAL A 663 17.81 5.17 11.40
N SER A 664 16.49 5.14 11.51
CA SER A 664 15.59 5.88 10.63
C SER A 664 14.52 6.67 11.38
N ALA A 665 14.26 6.36 12.65
CA ALA A 665 13.32 7.06 13.53
C ALA A 665 13.62 6.77 15.02
N GLY A 666 13.09 7.56 15.96
CA GLY A 666 12.93 7.15 17.37
C GLY A 666 14.20 7.04 18.26
N LEU A 667 15.37 7.43 17.75
CA LEU A 667 16.62 7.48 18.52
C LEU A 667 17.22 8.90 18.46
N SER A 668 17.47 9.48 19.63
CA SER A 668 18.17 10.75 19.81
C SER A 668 19.47 10.49 20.55
N TYR A 669 20.61 10.81 19.94
CA TYR A 669 21.93 10.59 20.53
C TYR A 669 22.22 11.61 21.63
N THR A 670 21.86 12.87 21.39
CA THR A 670 21.99 13.94 22.39
C THR A 670 21.03 13.77 23.57
N GLY A 671 19.90 13.09 23.36
CA GLY A 671 18.92 12.74 24.39
C GLY A 671 19.36 11.65 25.37
N LEU A 672 20.43 10.91 25.07
CA LEU A 672 20.93 9.85 25.95
C LEU A 672 21.66 10.40 27.18
N SER A 673 21.55 9.70 28.31
CA SER A 673 22.40 9.86 29.48
C SER A 673 23.85 9.51 29.13
N ASP A 674 24.82 10.07 29.86
CA ASP A 674 26.25 9.81 29.60
C ASP A 674 26.59 8.31 29.67
N ALA A 675 25.91 7.55 30.52
CA ALA A 675 26.10 6.11 30.64
C ALA A 675 25.55 5.34 29.43
N ALA A 676 24.36 5.69 28.93
CA ALA A 676 23.78 5.06 27.74
C ALA A 676 24.55 5.47 26.48
N ARG A 677 24.94 6.74 26.37
CA ARG A 677 25.79 7.26 25.29
C ARG A 677 27.14 6.56 25.26
N GLY A 678 27.81 6.40 26.41
CA GLY A 678 29.09 5.68 26.47
C GLY A 678 29.01 4.24 25.96
N ARG A 679 27.93 3.49 26.27
CA ARG A 679 27.72 2.14 25.71
C ARG A 679 27.50 2.15 24.20
N LEU A 680 26.79 3.15 23.70
CA LEU A 680 26.58 3.32 22.26
C LEU A 680 27.89 3.69 21.56
N ASP A 681 28.69 4.59 22.14
CA ASP A 681 30.02 4.97 21.62
C ASP A 681 30.98 3.78 21.59
N ASP A 682 30.98 2.96 22.65
CA ASP A 682 31.75 1.70 22.70
C ASP A 682 31.34 0.75 21.56
N PHE A 683 30.04 0.62 21.28
CA PHE A 683 29.57 -0.14 20.12
C PHE A 683 30.03 0.48 18.80
N LEU A 684 29.92 1.80 18.64
CA LEU A 684 30.27 2.51 17.40
C LEU A 684 31.77 2.44 17.06
N ALA A 685 32.64 2.18 18.05
CA ALA A 685 34.07 2.03 17.84
C ALA A 685 34.43 0.82 16.95
N ASP A 686 33.68 -0.28 17.08
CA ASP A 686 33.92 -1.53 16.35
C ASP A 686 32.75 -1.92 15.42
N GLY A 687 31.55 -1.39 15.67
CA GLY A 687 30.33 -1.62 14.90
C GLY A 687 30.14 -0.68 13.71
N GLY A 688 28.97 -0.79 13.07
CA GLY A 688 28.60 0.06 11.95
C GLY A 688 27.14 0.49 11.98
N VAL A 689 26.84 1.55 11.23
CA VAL A 689 25.54 2.21 11.23
C VAL A 689 25.01 2.35 9.80
N VAL A 690 23.75 1.99 9.60
CA VAL A 690 22.98 2.39 8.42
C VAL A 690 21.94 3.39 8.87
N THR A 691 21.92 4.58 8.28
CA THR A 691 20.92 5.59 8.58
C THR A 691 20.07 5.95 7.36
N ARG A 692 18.88 6.47 7.62
CA ARG A 692 17.94 6.89 6.58
C ARG A 692 17.09 8.07 7.03
N GLY A 693 16.80 8.99 6.12
CA GLY A 693 15.87 10.10 6.36
C GLY A 693 16.39 11.11 7.39
N ALA A 694 15.52 12.03 7.81
CA ALA A 694 15.92 13.15 8.66
C ALA A 694 16.49 12.70 10.01
N ALA A 695 15.83 11.75 10.70
CA ALA A 695 16.33 11.23 11.97
C ALA A 695 17.70 10.56 11.83
N GLY A 696 17.91 9.82 10.74
CA GLY A 696 19.20 9.21 10.43
C GLY A 696 20.32 10.23 10.14
N ALA A 697 19.99 11.33 9.46
CA ALA A 697 20.92 12.42 9.20
C ALA A 697 21.28 13.17 10.48
N THR A 698 20.30 13.47 11.33
CA THR A 698 20.53 14.05 12.66
C THR A 698 21.39 13.14 13.52
N PHE A 699 21.13 11.84 13.55
CA PHE A 699 21.96 10.88 14.29
C PHE A 699 23.41 10.88 13.80
N ASN A 700 23.64 10.94 12.48
CA ASN A 700 25.00 11.03 11.91
C ASN A 700 25.75 12.28 12.40
N GLU A 701 25.08 13.44 12.43
CA GLU A 701 25.66 14.69 12.89
C GLU A 701 25.95 14.65 14.40
N GLU A 702 24.96 14.24 15.20
CA GLU A 702 25.06 14.21 16.66
C GLU A 702 26.13 13.22 17.17
N ALA A 703 26.25 12.06 16.52
CA ALA A 703 27.24 11.04 16.87
C ALA A 703 28.61 11.24 16.17
N GLY A 704 28.76 12.26 15.32
CA GLY A 704 30.02 12.57 14.65
C GLY A 704 30.52 11.48 13.70
N LEU A 705 29.63 10.84 12.95
CA LEU A 705 29.95 9.66 12.14
C LEU A 705 30.65 9.99 10.81
N LEU A 706 29.93 10.56 9.84
CA LEU A 706 30.49 10.99 8.55
C LEU A 706 30.48 12.52 8.41
N PRO A 707 31.58 13.13 7.93
CA PRO A 707 31.66 14.56 7.66
C PRO A 707 30.95 14.89 6.33
N VAL A 708 29.65 15.16 6.41
CA VAL A 708 28.82 15.57 5.27
C VAL A 708 27.85 16.68 5.66
N THR A 709 27.48 17.52 4.70
CA THR A 709 26.38 18.49 4.86
C THR A 709 25.10 17.88 4.29
N THR A 710 24.08 17.72 5.14
CA THR A 710 22.77 17.22 4.71
C THR A 710 21.91 18.38 4.22
N VAL A 711 21.34 18.25 3.03
CA VAL A 711 20.39 19.20 2.47
C VAL A 711 19.03 18.52 2.33
N ALA A 712 17.99 19.19 2.84
CA ALA A 712 16.63 18.69 2.80
C ALA A 712 15.83 19.35 1.68
N GLY A 713 15.05 18.55 0.96
CA GLY A 713 13.98 19.04 0.11
C GLY A 713 12.71 19.35 0.92
N ARG A 714 11.66 19.75 0.20
CA ARG A 714 10.34 20.00 0.76
C ARG A 714 9.78 18.72 1.44
N SER A 715 9.16 18.86 2.61
CA SER A 715 8.73 17.69 3.42
C SER A 715 7.57 16.88 2.80
N ASP A 716 6.74 17.49 1.97
CA ASP A 716 5.68 16.78 1.26
C ASP A 716 6.10 16.32 -0.16
N ALA A 717 7.36 16.57 -0.56
CA ALA A 717 7.88 16.08 -1.83
C ALA A 717 8.09 14.57 -1.77
N ASN A 718 7.61 13.85 -2.78
CA ASN A 718 7.72 12.41 -2.84
C ASN A 718 7.57 11.88 -4.28
N GLY A 719 8.18 10.72 -4.55
CA GLY A 719 8.00 10.04 -5.82
C GLY A 719 9.16 9.16 -6.28
N VAL A 720 9.09 8.73 -7.53
CA VAL A 720 10.13 7.96 -8.22
C VAL A 720 11.17 8.93 -8.79
N VAL A 721 12.44 8.69 -8.46
CA VAL A 721 13.56 9.50 -8.94
C VAL A 721 14.50 8.65 -9.78
N ALA A 722 15.06 9.23 -10.85
CA ALA A 722 16.18 8.66 -11.56
C ALA A 722 17.44 8.77 -10.69
N VAL A 723 18.25 7.71 -10.67
CA VAL A 723 19.52 7.67 -9.94
C VAL A 723 20.64 7.08 -10.79
N SER A 724 21.87 7.41 -10.45
CA SER A 724 23.05 6.97 -11.17
C SER A 724 24.22 6.68 -10.23
N GLY A 725 25.32 6.16 -10.79
CA GLY A 725 26.58 6.00 -10.06
C GLY A 725 26.56 4.95 -8.95
N VAL A 726 25.60 4.02 -8.96
CA VAL A 726 25.47 3.03 -7.90
C VAL A 726 26.60 2.02 -7.93
N GLN A 727 27.41 2.01 -6.87
CA GLN A 727 28.63 1.21 -6.78
C GLN A 727 28.94 0.83 -5.32
N GLY A 728 30.17 0.37 -5.09
CA GLY A 728 30.75 0.20 -3.75
C GLY A 728 29.89 -0.64 -2.81
N VAL A 729 29.55 -0.07 -1.65
CA VAL A 729 28.88 -0.80 -0.56
C VAL A 729 27.47 -1.27 -0.91
N LEU A 730 26.82 -0.69 -1.91
CA LEU A 730 25.47 -1.07 -2.34
C LEU A 730 25.45 -2.27 -3.31
N GLY A 731 26.62 -2.68 -3.84
CA GLY A 731 26.76 -3.77 -4.80
C GLY A 731 26.33 -3.37 -6.22
N GLY A 732 27.25 -3.42 -7.19
CA GLY A 732 27.13 -2.74 -8.50
C GLY A 732 26.11 -3.25 -9.54
N ALA A 733 24.89 -3.64 -9.15
CA ALA A 733 23.80 -4.05 -10.07
C ALA A 733 22.52 -3.36 -9.63
N ALA A 734 22.51 -2.06 -9.90
CA ALA A 734 21.55 -1.15 -9.36
C ALA A 734 20.31 -0.99 -10.25
N PRO A 735 19.14 -0.76 -9.65
CA PRO A 735 18.04 -0.13 -10.34
C PRO A 735 18.45 1.28 -10.81
N GLU A 736 17.90 1.70 -11.94
CA GLU A 736 18.06 3.06 -12.50
C GLU A 736 17.18 4.09 -11.76
N HIS A 737 16.36 3.62 -10.82
CA HIS A 737 15.37 4.42 -10.10
C HIS A 737 15.44 4.15 -8.60
N SER A 738 15.16 5.18 -7.81
CA SER A 738 14.93 5.09 -6.37
C SER A 738 13.59 5.74 -6.00
N PHE A 739 13.24 5.70 -4.73
CA PHE A 739 12.06 6.35 -4.18
C PHE A 739 12.46 7.42 -3.17
N VAL A 740 11.72 8.52 -3.12
CA VAL A 740 11.89 9.58 -2.12
C VAL A 740 10.55 9.93 -1.47
N TYR A 741 10.62 10.30 -0.20
CA TYR A 741 9.56 10.91 0.59
C TYR A 741 10.25 11.83 1.60
N SER A 742 10.06 13.15 1.51
CA SER A 742 10.95 14.14 2.13
C SER A 742 12.43 13.94 1.69
N PRO A 743 12.77 14.10 0.39
CA PRO A 743 14.09 13.79 -0.15
C PRO A 743 15.23 14.51 0.57
N LEU A 744 16.32 13.80 0.82
CA LEU A 744 17.59 14.37 1.27
C LEU A 744 18.72 14.11 0.25
N TRP A 745 19.72 14.97 0.24
CA TRP A 745 20.99 14.75 -0.44
C TRP A 745 22.16 15.26 0.41
N PHE A 746 23.36 14.82 0.05
CA PHE A 746 24.58 15.09 0.80
C PHE A 746 25.56 15.88 -0.06
N THR A 747 26.03 16.99 0.48
CA THR A 747 27.03 17.87 -0.12
C THR A 747 28.27 17.94 0.78
N GLU A 748 29.31 18.65 0.32
CA GLU A 748 30.54 18.88 1.09
C GLU A 748 31.17 17.58 1.64
N LEU A 749 31.20 16.53 0.81
CA LEU A 749 31.69 15.22 1.20
C LEU A 749 33.15 15.30 1.68
N GLY A 750 33.36 15.09 2.97
CA GLY A 750 34.68 15.15 3.61
C GLY A 750 35.58 13.98 3.23
N GLU A 751 36.80 13.98 3.79
CA GLU A 751 37.79 12.93 3.53
C GLU A 751 37.25 11.55 3.93
N GLY A 752 37.41 10.56 3.05
CA GLY A 752 36.95 9.18 3.29
C GLY A 752 35.47 8.93 3.01
N VAL A 753 34.69 9.96 2.62
CA VAL A 753 33.28 9.81 2.22
C VAL A 753 33.17 9.52 0.72
N VAL A 754 32.38 8.51 0.37
CA VAL A 754 32.12 8.08 -1.01
C VAL A 754 30.66 8.30 -1.34
N ALA A 755 30.38 8.91 -2.49
CA ALA A 755 29.04 8.94 -3.07
C ALA A 755 28.73 7.58 -3.70
N GLU A 756 27.87 6.81 -3.06
CA GLU A 756 27.48 5.46 -3.47
C GLU A 756 26.28 5.46 -4.40
N GLN A 757 25.50 6.53 -4.43
CA GLN A 757 24.44 6.79 -5.38
C GLN A 757 24.30 8.30 -5.56
N ARG A 758 23.96 8.73 -6.77
CA ARG A 758 23.63 10.12 -7.08
C ARG A 758 22.24 10.22 -7.66
N TYR A 759 21.55 11.33 -7.40
CA TYR A 759 20.36 11.70 -8.16
C TYR A 759 20.73 11.88 -9.65
N GLY A 760 19.77 11.65 -10.53
CA GLY A 760 19.93 11.92 -11.97
C GLY A 760 20.27 13.38 -12.25
N GLU A 761 20.98 13.60 -13.36
CA GLU A 761 21.26 14.96 -13.87
C GLU A 761 19.98 15.66 -14.35
N GLY A 762 19.92 16.99 -14.25
CA GLY A 762 18.76 17.76 -14.71
C GLY A 762 17.59 17.75 -13.73
N ASN A 763 16.43 17.20 -14.11
CA ASN A 763 15.32 16.95 -13.19
C ASN A 763 15.34 15.47 -12.79
N PRO A 764 15.70 15.13 -11.54
CA PRO A 764 15.72 13.73 -11.10
C PRO A 764 14.33 13.13 -10.94
N LEU A 765 13.25 13.93 -10.81
CA LEU A 765 11.90 13.39 -10.62
C LEU A 765 11.38 12.76 -11.92
N VAL A 766 11.04 11.47 -11.87
CA VAL A 766 10.43 10.71 -12.97
C VAL A 766 8.91 10.71 -12.84
N ALA A 767 8.41 10.50 -11.63
CA ALA A 767 7.00 10.55 -11.31
C ALA A 767 6.76 10.95 -9.86
N GLY A 768 5.71 11.71 -9.60
CA GLY A 768 5.33 12.20 -8.28
C GLY A 768 5.26 13.72 -8.22
N HIS A 769 5.59 14.27 -7.05
CA HIS A 769 5.44 15.68 -6.74
C HIS A 769 6.67 16.17 -5.98
N TRP A 770 7.39 17.13 -6.55
CA TRP A 770 8.53 17.75 -5.91
C TRP A 770 8.73 19.19 -6.41
N LEU A 771 8.17 20.12 -5.66
CA LEU A 771 8.43 21.56 -5.82
C LEU A 771 9.61 22.01 -4.93
N PRO A 772 10.35 23.06 -5.34
CA PRO A 772 11.34 23.67 -4.47
C PRO A 772 10.70 24.22 -3.19
N GLY A 773 11.42 24.15 -2.08
CA GLY A 773 11.07 24.81 -0.82
C GLY A 773 11.34 26.33 -0.86
N ASP A 774 10.98 27.02 0.23
CA ASP A 774 11.22 28.47 0.39
C ASP A 774 12.72 28.83 0.42
N ASP A 775 13.56 27.88 0.82
CA ASP A 775 15.02 27.94 0.79
C ASP A 775 15.61 27.71 -0.62
N GLY A 776 14.75 27.44 -1.61
CA GLY A 776 15.13 27.13 -2.98
C GLY A 776 15.59 25.68 -3.18
N ASN A 777 15.56 24.83 -2.16
CA ASN A 777 15.97 23.43 -2.26
C ASN A 777 14.88 22.61 -2.96
N GLY A 778 15.22 22.05 -4.12
CA GLY A 778 14.29 21.27 -4.94
C GLY A 778 15.01 20.29 -5.88
N PRO A 779 14.29 19.73 -6.88
CA PRO A 779 14.86 18.74 -7.80
C PRO A 779 16.11 19.25 -8.53
N ALA A 780 16.14 20.53 -8.89
CA ALA A 780 17.27 21.15 -9.59
C ALA A 780 18.54 21.23 -8.72
N GLN A 781 18.40 21.41 -7.40
CA GLN A 781 19.50 21.46 -6.45
C GLN A 781 19.98 20.07 -6.06
N ALA A 782 19.08 19.08 -6.06
CA ALA A 782 19.43 17.69 -5.82
C ALA A 782 20.10 17.03 -7.03
N ALA A 783 19.91 17.57 -8.24
CA ALA A 783 20.42 16.99 -9.48
C ALA A 783 21.92 16.72 -9.46
N GLY A 784 22.32 15.48 -9.73
CA GLY A 784 23.73 15.04 -9.69
C GLY A 784 24.33 14.93 -8.29
N GLU A 785 23.66 15.41 -7.23
CA GLU A 785 24.15 15.33 -5.86
C GLU A 785 24.06 13.92 -5.28
N ALA A 786 24.83 13.65 -4.22
CA ALA A 786 24.87 12.34 -3.60
C ALA A 786 23.56 12.06 -2.85
N SER A 787 22.86 11.00 -3.25
CA SER A 787 21.63 10.54 -2.61
C SER A 787 21.88 9.42 -1.59
N VAL A 788 23.01 8.73 -1.71
CA VAL A 788 23.51 7.78 -0.72
C VAL A 788 25.03 7.95 -0.59
N VAL A 789 25.52 8.01 0.65
CA VAL A 789 26.96 8.12 0.94
C VAL A 789 27.40 7.04 1.90
N SER A 790 28.66 6.63 1.81
CA SER A 790 29.30 5.72 2.75
C SER A 790 30.66 6.26 3.20
N GLY A 791 31.20 5.74 4.30
CA GLY A 791 32.56 6.06 4.72
C GLY A 791 32.97 5.38 6.02
N VAL A 792 34.25 5.55 6.37
CA VAL A 792 34.83 5.11 7.64
C VAL A 792 35.57 6.30 8.25
N ALA A 793 34.96 6.96 9.23
CA ALA A 793 35.57 8.05 9.98
C ALA A 793 35.43 7.81 11.49
N GLY A 794 34.20 7.78 12.01
CA GLY A 794 33.90 7.26 13.35
C GLY A 794 33.61 5.75 13.32
N ALA A 795 32.43 5.39 12.81
CA ALA A 795 32.01 4.02 12.52
C ALA A 795 31.90 3.79 11.02
N ARG A 796 31.84 2.51 10.59
CA ARG A 796 31.42 2.21 9.21
C ARG A 796 29.98 2.66 9.02
N THR A 797 29.76 3.65 8.17
CA THR A 797 28.47 4.33 8.08
C THR A 797 27.97 4.38 6.65
N VAL A 798 26.67 4.14 6.45
CA VAL A 798 25.96 4.39 5.19
C VAL A 798 24.75 5.27 5.47
N LEU A 799 24.61 6.40 4.77
CA LEU A 799 23.48 7.32 4.92
C LEU A 799 22.63 7.28 3.65
N PHE A 800 21.35 6.94 3.79
CA PHE A 800 20.36 7.01 2.71
C PHE A 800 19.58 8.33 2.79
N GLY A 801 19.69 9.15 1.75
CA GLY A 801 18.80 10.29 1.51
C GLY A 801 17.57 9.94 0.67
N THR A 802 17.50 8.69 0.19
CA THR A 802 16.33 8.08 -0.44
C THR A 802 15.62 7.14 0.54
N GLU A 803 14.48 6.61 0.11
CA GLU A 803 13.52 5.89 0.94
C GLU A 803 13.36 4.41 0.51
N PRO A 804 14.39 3.56 0.64
CA PRO A 804 14.42 2.24 0.03
C PRO A 804 13.51 1.20 0.69
N LEU A 805 12.99 1.47 1.89
CA LEU A 805 12.13 0.56 2.65
C LEU A 805 10.68 1.07 2.80
N PHE A 806 10.40 2.29 2.33
CA PHE A 806 9.15 3.01 2.61
C PHE A 806 7.90 2.18 2.34
N ARG A 807 7.12 1.94 3.40
CA ARG A 807 5.85 1.20 3.42
C ARG A 807 5.92 -0.17 2.74
N GLY A 808 7.10 -0.78 2.65
CA GLY A 808 7.30 -2.04 1.94
C GLY A 808 7.13 -1.97 0.41
N HIS A 809 7.08 -0.76 -0.18
CA HIS A 809 6.80 -0.57 -1.61
C HIS A 809 8.05 -0.75 -2.50
N PRO A 810 9.22 -0.12 -2.27
CA PRO A 810 10.37 -0.18 -3.19
C PRO A 810 11.19 -1.49 -3.14
N LYS A 811 10.54 -2.64 -3.36
CA LYS A 811 11.13 -3.99 -3.20
C LYS A 811 12.40 -4.25 -4.02
N GLY A 812 12.60 -3.52 -5.11
CA GLY A 812 13.81 -3.57 -5.93
C GLY A 812 15.05 -2.98 -5.26
N LEU A 813 14.88 -2.16 -4.23
CA LEU A 813 15.95 -1.49 -3.48
C LEU A 813 16.43 -2.29 -2.25
N TYR A 814 15.71 -3.35 -1.87
CA TYR A 814 16.03 -4.14 -0.67
C TYR A 814 17.44 -4.76 -0.72
N GLY A 815 17.90 -5.13 -1.91
CA GLY A 815 19.26 -5.62 -2.11
C GLY A 815 20.31 -4.60 -1.67
N HIS A 816 20.10 -3.30 -1.93
CA HIS A 816 21.05 -2.25 -1.54
C HIS A 816 21.12 -2.07 -0.02
N VAL A 817 19.96 -2.09 0.65
CA VAL A 817 19.91 -1.97 2.12
C VAL A 817 20.62 -3.15 2.77
N ALA A 818 20.37 -4.38 2.29
CA ALA A 818 21.05 -5.56 2.80
C ALA A 818 22.57 -5.50 2.57
N GLN A 819 23.02 -5.00 1.42
CA GLN A 819 24.45 -4.85 1.15
C GLN A 819 25.11 -3.83 2.09
N ALA A 820 24.43 -2.72 2.40
CA ALA A 820 24.87 -1.76 3.41
C ALA A 820 24.95 -2.40 4.80
N LEU A 821 23.96 -3.19 5.21
CA LEU A 821 23.95 -3.90 6.50
C LEU A 821 25.08 -4.94 6.59
N TYR A 822 25.33 -5.72 5.53
CA TYR A 822 26.44 -6.67 5.51
C TYR A 822 27.80 -5.98 5.58
N TRP A 823 27.95 -4.83 4.92
CA TRP A 823 29.21 -4.08 4.90
C TRP A 823 29.49 -3.41 6.25
N THR A 824 28.48 -2.76 6.84
CA THR A 824 28.61 -2.12 8.16
C THR A 824 28.87 -3.14 9.27
N ALA A 825 28.30 -4.35 9.16
CA ALA A 825 28.50 -5.42 10.13
C ALA A 825 29.83 -6.18 10.01
N ALA A 826 30.62 -5.96 8.96
CA ALA A 826 31.91 -6.63 8.80
C ALA A 826 33.01 -6.08 9.76
N GLY A 827 32.59 -5.34 10.79
CA GLY A 827 33.32 -4.51 11.77
C GLY A 827 34.70 -4.99 12.10
#